data_AF-A0A6I1MPJ0-F1
#
_entry.id   AF-A0A6I1MPJ0-F1
#
_cell.length_a   1.000
_cell.length_b   1.000
_cell.length_c   1.000
_cell.angle_alpha   90.00
_cell.angle_beta   90.00
_cell.angle_gamma   90.00
#
_symmetry.space_group_name_H-M   'P 1'
#
loop_
_entity.id
_entity.type
_entity.pdbx_description
1 polymer ?
#
loop_
_entity_poly.entity_id
_entity_poly.type
_entity_poly.pdbx_seq_one_letter_code
_entity_poly.pdbx_strand_id
1 'polypeptide(L)'
;IDETGAFYSTRSILQILKQTKNTIAKGIVRDFPRYETRGFMLDIARKPFTMDYLKETTKLMSWYKMNDFQVHLNDNEFWFHDEYENWQDGYAAFRLESETFPEITAKDLFYTKKEFGEFIDNSELYGVNIIPEIDVPAHSLAFTKAFPELRQGDGEKADHLDVRNPETFKFVDALFNEYIGGENPVFRDQDFHIGTDEYKGDNEGFRMFTNNYLDFVRDKGRTPRLWGSLSQINGQPSVSGEGATMNLWNLWWADPVAMMNKGFDIVNTDDSNLYIVPRASYYEDYLDTKSLYENWEPNTFSGNYSYKIPAGHPQLKGGMFALWNDLIGAKANGISELDTFDRIMPAVQVLSEKMWSTDNEKSFNEFKEVADEVGTAPNTNPRYEVESVGETLIDYDFNNGSENEMVDNSGNNYNATGSNVEVIDGEDGKAISFKGESSFVDTPVENKGPNYTATFKVKKDGNGDFSEQILSESKNGSLKACQKDTGKVGFSREFYDFSFNYQLPEDQWVELTFVGEMTKTSLYVNGQLIDTISEVSEHEKVGTFVLPLDKIGSETNSFKGAIDDVQVKNIAEKPIDPTLIPQSEMTATATSEHTAAGNEGYASYAIDGNENTIWHTDWAGVTFPQNITLNLGGEHTINKFTYLPRQSGDNGKIEQYELQVSTDGETFTKVAEGTWNIDKSLKTINFDPVKATHVRLVANDAVGNFVSAAELNVHKVTEEIPEVGGKVAITAPTEVKVNEKVNVELGINEIKNISPYASDFTITYDPEVFDYNEVTSKIEGVLVTGKKVEEGKIRVLASSLGGDGLPQGTNFINLGLTAKAISEESVITVDIAQVGDENGNVHEIEKGSTKIAVKENSIPDPGVKPNKVADLKGSEITSNSIKLTWTAPTNTEVSEYIIYKDSKEIARVNGTEYLVEDLKANTLYGFKIVAVGVNDEISRPFAKNIRTSK
;
A
#
# COMPACT_ATOMS: atom_id res chain seq x y z
N ILE A 1 -56.43 -19.45 -10.16
CA ILE A 1 -55.57 -18.26 -10.19
C ILE A 1 -54.21 -18.81 -10.56
N ASP A 2 -53.59 -18.29 -11.61
CA ASP A 2 -52.22 -18.66 -11.98
C ASP A 2 -51.27 -18.28 -10.83
N GLU A 3 -50.43 -19.21 -10.39
CA GLU A 3 -49.57 -19.01 -9.20
C GLU A 3 -48.53 -17.91 -9.44
N THR A 4 -47.97 -17.85 -10.65
CA THR A 4 -47.01 -16.83 -11.09
C THR A 4 -47.65 -15.44 -11.12
N GLY A 5 -48.85 -15.30 -11.70
CA GLY A 5 -49.61 -14.05 -11.67
C GLY A 5 -49.95 -13.58 -10.25
N ALA A 6 -50.30 -14.52 -9.35
CA ALA A 6 -50.50 -14.20 -7.93
C ALA A 6 -49.20 -13.71 -7.28
N PHE A 7 -48.07 -14.35 -7.56
CA PHE A 7 -46.76 -13.94 -7.05
C PHE A 7 -46.37 -12.53 -7.54
N TYR A 8 -46.53 -12.22 -8.83
CA TYR A 8 -46.22 -10.87 -9.35
C TYR A 8 -47.09 -9.77 -8.74
N SER A 9 -48.34 -10.08 -8.35
CA SER A 9 -49.18 -9.14 -7.60
C SER A 9 -48.54 -8.75 -6.26
N THR A 10 -47.82 -9.68 -5.61
CA THR A 10 -47.07 -9.39 -4.37
C THR A 10 -45.94 -8.42 -4.62
N ARG A 11 -45.25 -8.51 -5.77
CA ARG A 11 -44.17 -7.58 -6.15
C ARG A 11 -44.72 -6.16 -6.24
N SER A 12 -45.83 -5.98 -6.96
CA SER A 12 -46.51 -4.67 -7.06
C SER A 12 -46.94 -4.12 -5.71
N ILE A 13 -47.53 -4.96 -4.83
CA ILE A 13 -47.92 -4.53 -3.46
C ILE A 13 -46.71 -4.07 -2.65
N LEU A 14 -45.61 -4.82 -2.68
CA LEU A 14 -44.40 -4.51 -1.93
C LEU A 14 -43.70 -3.25 -2.49
N GLN A 15 -43.68 -3.06 -3.82
CA GLN A 15 -43.16 -1.84 -4.44
C GLN A 15 -43.97 -0.61 -4.05
N ILE A 16 -45.31 -0.72 -3.98
CA ILE A 16 -46.17 0.36 -3.47
C ILE A 16 -45.81 0.66 -2.01
N LEU A 17 -45.64 -0.37 -1.18
CA LEU A 17 -45.31 -0.20 0.24
C LEU A 17 -43.91 0.38 0.45
N LYS A 18 -42.94 0.15 -0.44
CA LYS A 18 -41.65 0.85 -0.35
C LYS A 18 -41.81 2.37 -0.49
N GLN A 19 -42.67 2.82 -1.40
CA GLN A 19 -42.94 4.25 -1.62
C GLN A 19 -43.83 4.86 -0.51
N THR A 20 -44.79 4.09 0.01
CA THR A 20 -45.87 4.61 0.87
C THR A 20 -45.81 4.11 2.31
N LYS A 21 -44.77 3.34 2.64
CA LYS A 21 -44.47 2.69 3.92
C LYS A 21 -45.54 1.70 4.37
N ASN A 22 -46.65 2.19 4.92
CA ASN A 22 -47.67 1.38 5.58
C ASN A 22 -49.10 1.65 5.07
N THR A 23 -49.25 2.36 3.95
CA THR A 23 -50.56 2.67 3.36
C THR A 23 -50.65 2.18 1.92
N ILE A 24 -51.84 1.84 1.44
CA ILE A 24 -52.06 1.49 0.03
C ILE A 24 -53.34 2.21 -0.41
N ALA A 25 -53.30 2.86 -1.58
CA ALA A 25 -54.46 3.54 -2.13
C ALA A 25 -55.57 2.53 -2.48
N LYS A 26 -56.83 2.87 -2.19
CA LYS A 26 -57.97 2.05 -2.59
C LYS A 26 -58.15 2.10 -4.11
N GLY A 27 -58.24 0.95 -4.76
CA GLY A 27 -58.43 0.88 -6.21
C GLY A 27 -58.48 -0.56 -6.73
N ILE A 28 -58.49 -0.69 -8.06
CA ILE A 28 -58.40 -1.97 -8.78
C ILE A 28 -57.25 -1.84 -9.79
N VAL A 29 -56.30 -2.77 -9.72
CA VAL A 29 -55.22 -2.90 -10.70
C VAL A 29 -55.48 -4.15 -11.53
N ARG A 30 -55.32 -4.04 -12.85
CA ARG A 30 -55.31 -5.16 -13.79
C ARG A 30 -53.98 -5.10 -14.52
N ASP A 31 -53.17 -6.13 -14.36
CA ASP A 31 -51.77 -6.10 -14.76
C ASP A 31 -51.38 -7.47 -15.33
N PHE A 32 -50.67 -7.48 -16.46
CA PHE A 32 -50.19 -8.65 -17.16
C PHE A 32 -49.07 -8.25 -18.14
N PRO A 33 -48.07 -9.12 -18.38
CA PRO A 33 -46.93 -8.78 -19.22
C PRO A 33 -47.33 -8.65 -20.69
N ARG A 34 -46.66 -7.73 -21.41
CA ARG A 34 -46.74 -7.61 -22.86
C ARG A 34 -45.99 -8.71 -23.61
N TYR A 35 -44.83 -9.13 -23.10
CA TYR A 35 -44.00 -10.20 -23.64
C TYR A 35 -43.80 -11.33 -22.62
N GLU A 36 -43.82 -12.58 -23.11
CA GLU A 36 -43.69 -13.79 -22.28
C GLU A 36 -42.28 -13.95 -21.72
N THR A 37 -41.26 -13.71 -22.54
CA THR A 37 -39.84 -13.80 -22.17
C THR A 37 -39.29 -12.42 -21.84
N ARG A 38 -38.81 -12.27 -20.60
CA ARG A 38 -38.23 -11.02 -20.08
C ARG A 38 -36.87 -11.36 -19.48
N GLY A 39 -35.85 -11.32 -20.33
CA GLY A 39 -34.62 -12.04 -20.11
C GLY A 39 -33.42 -11.21 -19.67
N PHE A 40 -32.52 -11.87 -18.96
CA PHE A 40 -31.15 -11.42 -18.71
C PHE A 40 -30.21 -12.60 -18.90
N MET A 41 -29.06 -12.39 -19.53
CA MET A 41 -27.97 -13.36 -19.63
C MET A 41 -26.74 -12.86 -18.87
N LEU A 42 -26.16 -13.71 -18.03
CA LEU A 42 -24.90 -13.42 -17.35
C LEU A 42 -23.81 -14.43 -17.73
N ASP A 43 -22.69 -13.92 -18.26
CA ASP A 43 -21.45 -14.68 -18.45
C ASP A 43 -20.77 -14.94 -17.12
N ILE A 44 -20.95 -16.16 -16.60
CA ILE A 44 -20.28 -16.62 -15.40
C ILE A 44 -19.13 -17.58 -15.69
N ALA A 45 -18.89 -17.87 -16.97
CA ALA A 45 -17.81 -18.73 -17.39
C ALA A 45 -16.49 -17.97 -17.34
N ARG A 46 -16.42 -16.80 -18.01
CA ARG A 46 -15.19 -16.00 -18.06
C ARG A 46 -14.86 -15.37 -16.71
N LYS A 47 -15.85 -14.78 -16.04
CA LYS A 47 -15.71 -14.26 -14.68
C LYS A 47 -16.47 -15.17 -13.69
N PRO A 48 -15.84 -15.64 -12.61
CA PRO A 48 -16.56 -16.40 -11.59
C PRO A 48 -17.48 -15.49 -10.76
N PHE A 49 -18.63 -16.03 -10.37
CA PHE A 49 -19.60 -15.42 -9.46
C PHE A 49 -19.97 -16.41 -8.37
N THR A 50 -20.30 -15.90 -7.18
CA THR A 50 -20.78 -16.72 -6.08
C THR A 50 -22.22 -17.17 -6.32
N MET A 51 -22.58 -18.31 -5.74
CA MET A 51 -23.98 -18.78 -5.77
C MET A 51 -24.92 -17.79 -5.07
N ASP A 52 -24.44 -17.05 -4.07
CA ASP A 52 -25.20 -15.99 -3.42
C ASP A 52 -25.54 -14.86 -4.40
N TYR A 53 -24.57 -14.43 -5.23
CA TYR A 53 -24.81 -13.43 -6.27
C TYR A 53 -25.85 -13.87 -7.31
N LEU A 54 -25.82 -15.14 -7.75
CA LEU A 54 -26.84 -15.67 -8.66
C LEU A 54 -28.24 -15.63 -8.04
N LYS A 55 -28.38 -16.01 -6.77
CA LYS A 55 -29.64 -15.94 -6.03
C LYS A 55 -30.12 -14.50 -5.85
N GLU A 56 -29.23 -13.55 -5.59
CA GLU A 56 -29.59 -12.13 -5.50
C GLU A 56 -30.02 -11.57 -6.86
N THR A 57 -29.36 -11.97 -7.94
CA THR A 57 -29.73 -11.61 -9.31
C THR A 57 -31.13 -12.14 -9.66
N THR A 58 -31.45 -13.39 -9.31
CA THR A 58 -32.81 -13.94 -9.45
C THR A 58 -33.83 -13.10 -8.70
N LYS A 59 -33.55 -12.70 -7.46
CA LYS A 59 -34.46 -11.85 -6.66
C LYS A 59 -34.62 -10.46 -7.29
N LEU A 60 -33.55 -9.88 -7.83
CA LEU A 60 -33.59 -8.60 -8.55
C LEU A 60 -34.49 -8.71 -9.79
N MET A 61 -34.28 -9.72 -10.63
CA MET A 61 -35.11 -9.96 -11.82
C MET A 61 -36.58 -10.14 -11.44
N SER A 62 -36.84 -11.01 -10.44
CA SER A 62 -38.17 -11.26 -9.91
C SER A 62 -38.86 -10.01 -9.35
N TRP A 63 -38.11 -9.14 -8.67
CA TRP A 63 -38.60 -7.88 -8.14
C TRP A 63 -39.16 -6.98 -9.24
N TYR A 64 -38.48 -6.94 -10.38
CA TYR A 64 -38.90 -6.25 -11.60
C TYR A 64 -39.70 -7.13 -12.56
N LYS A 65 -40.20 -8.29 -12.10
CA LYS A 65 -41.04 -9.23 -12.87
C LYS A 65 -40.41 -9.76 -14.17
N MET A 66 -39.08 -9.71 -14.29
CA MET A 66 -38.33 -10.47 -15.28
C MET A 66 -38.31 -11.95 -14.91
N ASN A 67 -38.19 -12.86 -15.88
CA ASN A 67 -38.49 -14.27 -15.66
C ASN A 67 -37.62 -15.28 -16.41
N ASP A 68 -36.61 -14.85 -17.14
CA ASP A 68 -35.81 -15.74 -17.99
C ASP A 68 -34.31 -15.41 -17.78
N PHE A 69 -33.66 -16.14 -16.88
CA PHE A 69 -32.27 -15.89 -16.50
C PHE A 69 -31.35 -16.91 -17.16
N GLN A 70 -30.68 -16.52 -18.25
CA GLN A 70 -29.71 -17.36 -18.95
C GLN A 70 -28.36 -17.31 -18.22
N VAL A 71 -27.85 -18.48 -17.88
CA VAL A 71 -26.58 -18.64 -17.14
C VAL A 71 -25.59 -19.35 -18.05
N HIS A 72 -24.56 -18.62 -18.48
CA HIS A 72 -23.55 -19.10 -19.42
C HIS A 72 -22.41 -19.81 -18.67
N LEU A 73 -22.36 -21.15 -18.77
CA LEU A 73 -21.60 -22.00 -17.84
C LEU A 73 -20.20 -22.38 -18.32
N ASN A 74 -19.91 -22.25 -19.62
CA ASN A 74 -18.56 -22.45 -20.15
C ASN A 74 -18.18 -21.49 -21.25
N ASP A 75 -16.92 -21.08 -21.22
CA ASP A 75 -16.30 -20.25 -22.23
C ASP A 75 -14.79 -20.12 -21.91
N ASN A 76 -14.12 -19.27 -22.67
CA ASN A 76 -12.73 -18.93 -22.59
C ASN A 76 -12.45 -17.46 -22.85
N GLU A 77 -11.26 -17.02 -22.45
CA GLU A 77 -10.72 -15.72 -22.82
C GLU A 77 -10.75 -15.55 -24.33
N PHE A 78 -11.33 -14.45 -24.82
CA PHE A 78 -11.65 -14.31 -26.25
C PHE A 78 -10.41 -14.27 -27.15
N TRP A 79 -9.33 -13.59 -26.71
CA TRP A 79 -8.08 -13.43 -27.47
C TRP A 79 -6.94 -14.32 -26.99
N PHE A 80 -7.23 -15.46 -26.36
CA PHE A 80 -6.17 -16.33 -25.84
C PHE A 80 -5.09 -16.70 -26.87
N HIS A 81 -5.47 -16.78 -28.15
CA HIS A 81 -4.56 -17.15 -29.24
C HIS A 81 -3.62 -16.01 -29.66
N ASP A 82 -3.95 -14.76 -29.32
CA ASP A 82 -3.10 -13.58 -29.54
C ASP A 82 -2.21 -13.30 -28.31
N GLU A 83 -2.72 -13.58 -27.11
CA GLU A 83 -2.04 -13.26 -25.85
C GLU A 83 -1.05 -14.36 -25.38
N TYR A 84 -1.22 -15.60 -25.85
CA TYR A 84 -0.41 -16.74 -25.41
C TYR A 84 0.17 -17.54 -26.59
N GLU A 85 1.46 -17.87 -26.51
CA GLU A 85 2.10 -18.77 -27.49
C GLU A 85 1.51 -20.18 -27.47
N ASN A 86 1.17 -20.66 -26.27
CA ASN A 86 0.49 -21.93 -26.06
C ASN A 86 -0.98 -21.68 -25.72
N TRP A 87 -1.88 -22.13 -26.60
CA TRP A 87 -3.34 -21.99 -26.41
C TRP A 87 -3.84 -22.57 -25.08
N GLN A 88 -3.11 -23.53 -24.49
CA GLN A 88 -3.45 -24.12 -23.21
C GLN A 88 -3.28 -23.17 -22.02
N ASP A 89 -2.63 -22.02 -22.21
CA ASP A 89 -2.39 -21.05 -21.14
C ASP A 89 -3.56 -20.05 -20.98
N GLY A 90 -4.33 -19.81 -22.05
CA GLY A 90 -5.47 -18.88 -22.01
C GLY A 90 -6.57 -19.29 -21.05
N TYR A 91 -7.21 -18.37 -20.35
CA TYR A 91 -8.20 -18.75 -19.35
C TYR A 91 -9.41 -19.47 -19.97
N ALA A 92 -9.92 -20.51 -19.30
CA ALA A 92 -11.14 -21.22 -19.68
C ALA A 92 -11.77 -21.90 -18.48
N ALA A 93 -13.10 -21.98 -18.42
CA ALA A 93 -13.80 -22.59 -17.30
C ALA A 93 -15.08 -23.30 -17.75
N PHE A 94 -15.42 -24.39 -17.06
CA PHE A 94 -16.75 -24.98 -17.04
C PHE A 94 -17.22 -25.02 -15.57
N ARG A 95 -18.29 -24.29 -15.27
CA ARG A 95 -18.67 -23.92 -13.89
C ARG A 95 -19.45 -24.96 -13.12
N LEU A 96 -19.74 -26.12 -13.70
CA LEU A 96 -20.42 -27.20 -12.99
C LEU A 96 -19.46 -28.34 -12.66
N GLU A 97 -19.70 -28.97 -11.53
CA GLU A 97 -19.13 -30.26 -11.20
C GLU A 97 -19.54 -31.31 -12.26
N SER A 98 -18.56 -31.91 -12.93
CA SER A 98 -18.75 -33.10 -13.76
C SER A 98 -18.15 -34.34 -13.08
N GLU A 99 -18.97 -35.36 -12.91
CA GLU A 99 -18.58 -36.71 -12.52
C GLU A 99 -18.13 -37.53 -13.74
N THR A 100 -18.72 -37.27 -14.92
CA THR A 100 -18.35 -37.99 -16.15
C THR A 100 -16.96 -37.60 -16.63
N PHE A 101 -16.62 -36.31 -16.52
CA PHE A 101 -15.36 -35.72 -16.96
C PHE A 101 -14.81 -34.77 -15.87
N PRO A 102 -14.27 -35.27 -14.75
CA PRO A 102 -13.81 -34.42 -13.65
C PRO A 102 -12.79 -33.35 -14.07
N GLU A 103 -11.96 -33.65 -15.08
CA GLU A 103 -10.94 -32.77 -15.63
C GLU A 103 -11.44 -31.45 -16.25
N ILE A 104 -12.72 -31.35 -16.65
CA ILE A 104 -13.27 -30.09 -17.20
C ILE A 104 -13.78 -29.13 -16.12
N THR A 105 -14.03 -29.62 -14.90
CA THR A 105 -14.55 -28.80 -13.79
C THR A 105 -13.55 -27.69 -13.45
N ALA A 106 -14.02 -26.45 -13.40
CA ALA A 106 -13.19 -25.29 -13.06
C ALA A 106 -12.54 -25.46 -11.66
N LYS A 107 -11.31 -24.94 -11.51
CA LYS A 107 -10.50 -25.12 -10.29
C LYS A 107 -10.55 -23.93 -9.33
N ASP A 108 -10.94 -22.77 -9.82
CA ASP A 108 -11.04 -21.52 -9.07
C ASP A 108 -12.39 -21.38 -8.38
N LEU A 109 -13.49 -21.57 -9.12
CA LEU A 109 -14.85 -21.63 -8.59
C LEU A 109 -15.75 -22.46 -9.52
N PHE A 110 -16.51 -23.37 -8.94
CA PHE A 110 -17.54 -24.16 -9.61
C PHE A 110 -18.71 -24.40 -8.65
N TYR A 111 -19.86 -24.81 -9.19
CA TYR A 111 -21.02 -25.21 -8.41
C TYR A 111 -21.17 -26.73 -8.47
N THR A 112 -21.45 -27.33 -7.32
CA THR A 112 -21.85 -28.73 -7.29
C THR A 112 -23.19 -28.91 -8.01
N LYS A 113 -23.43 -30.12 -8.51
CA LYS A 113 -24.73 -30.45 -9.13
C LYS A 113 -25.91 -30.19 -8.20
N LYS A 114 -25.70 -30.43 -6.91
CA LYS A 114 -26.71 -30.20 -5.87
C LYS A 114 -27.00 -28.70 -5.73
N GLU A 115 -25.98 -27.86 -5.56
CA GLU A 115 -26.15 -26.41 -5.41
C GLU A 115 -26.86 -25.80 -6.62
N PHE A 116 -26.46 -26.17 -7.83
CA PHE A 116 -27.09 -25.64 -9.04
C PHE A 116 -28.53 -26.12 -9.22
N GLY A 117 -28.82 -27.39 -8.91
CA GLY A 117 -30.19 -27.90 -8.90
C GLY A 117 -31.08 -27.20 -7.86
N GLU A 118 -30.57 -26.96 -6.64
CA GLU A 118 -31.28 -26.19 -5.62
C GLU A 118 -31.46 -24.72 -6.02
N PHE A 119 -30.52 -24.14 -6.76
CA PHE A 119 -30.66 -22.79 -7.32
C PHE A 119 -31.83 -22.72 -8.33
N ILE A 120 -31.97 -23.71 -9.21
CA ILE A 120 -33.11 -23.83 -10.12
C ILE A 120 -34.42 -23.95 -9.34
N ASP A 121 -34.50 -24.91 -8.41
CA ASP A 121 -35.71 -25.15 -7.60
C ASP A 121 -36.14 -23.89 -6.84
N ASN A 122 -35.18 -23.15 -6.28
CA ASN A 122 -35.49 -21.91 -5.56
C ASN A 122 -35.88 -20.76 -6.49
N SER A 123 -35.32 -20.68 -7.70
CA SER A 123 -35.62 -19.60 -8.65
C SER A 123 -37.05 -19.69 -9.19
N GLU A 124 -37.58 -20.90 -9.33
CA GLU A 124 -38.98 -21.15 -9.70
C GLU A 124 -39.95 -20.50 -8.70
N LEU A 125 -39.63 -20.53 -7.40
CA LEU A 125 -40.44 -19.88 -6.35
C LEU A 125 -40.51 -18.35 -6.50
N TYR A 126 -39.56 -17.76 -7.22
CA TYR A 126 -39.52 -16.34 -7.54
C TYR A 126 -40.10 -16.02 -8.93
N GLY A 127 -40.65 -17.01 -9.64
CA GLY A 127 -41.19 -16.85 -10.99
C GLY A 127 -40.11 -16.53 -12.02
N VAL A 128 -38.90 -17.08 -11.83
CA VAL A 128 -37.76 -16.92 -12.73
C VAL A 128 -37.28 -18.30 -13.18
N ASN A 129 -37.33 -18.53 -14.48
CA ASN A 129 -36.76 -19.71 -15.12
C ASN A 129 -35.25 -19.50 -15.29
N ILE A 130 -34.47 -20.51 -14.94
CA ILE A 130 -33.03 -20.51 -15.18
C ILE A 130 -32.80 -21.24 -16.49
N ILE A 131 -32.11 -20.62 -17.45
CA ILE A 131 -31.77 -21.22 -18.73
C ILE A 131 -30.28 -21.57 -18.71
N PRO A 132 -29.90 -22.81 -18.37
CA PRO A 132 -28.49 -23.19 -18.33
C PRO A 132 -27.97 -23.30 -19.76
N GLU A 133 -26.78 -22.74 -19.99
CA GLU A 133 -26.11 -22.82 -21.27
C GLU A 133 -24.80 -23.59 -21.16
N ILE A 134 -24.65 -24.61 -22.00
CA ILE A 134 -23.37 -25.24 -22.28
C ILE A 134 -23.07 -24.99 -23.75
N ASP A 135 -22.12 -24.09 -24.02
CA ASP A 135 -21.83 -23.62 -25.36
C ASP A 135 -20.89 -24.58 -26.10
N VAL A 136 -21.39 -25.08 -27.23
CA VAL A 136 -20.70 -25.94 -28.18
C VAL A 136 -21.23 -25.65 -29.60
N PRO A 137 -20.44 -25.85 -30.67
CA PRO A 137 -19.10 -26.42 -30.67
C PRO A 137 -17.96 -25.39 -30.66
N ALA A 138 -18.24 -24.08 -30.62
CA ALA A 138 -17.24 -23.04 -30.32
C ALA A 138 -17.14 -22.83 -28.80
N HIS A 139 -16.34 -21.87 -28.34
CA HIS A 139 -16.27 -21.47 -26.92
C HIS A 139 -16.00 -22.65 -25.95
N SER A 140 -15.31 -23.67 -26.47
CA SER A 140 -15.15 -24.98 -25.85
C SER A 140 -13.73 -25.23 -25.38
N LEU A 141 -12.92 -24.19 -25.14
CA LEU A 141 -11.51 -24.37 -24.75
C LEU A 141 -11.36 -25.16 -23.44
N ALA A 142 -12.31 -25.03 -22.51
CA ALA A 142 -12.34 -25.85 -21.29
C ALA A 142 -12.38 -27.36 -21.62
N PHE A 143 -13.08 -27.74 -22.69
CA PHE A 143 -13.20 -29.13 -23.14
C PHE A 143 -12.00 -29.56 -23.97
N THR A 144 -11.54 -28.74 -24.93
CA THR A 144 -10.39 -29.10 -25.77
C THR A 144 -9.09 -29.12 -24.99
N LYS A 145 -8.95 -28.34 -23.89
CA LYS A 145 -7.81 -28.48 -22.96
C LYS A 145 -7.76 -29.83 -22.28
N ALA A 146 -8.92 -30.33 -21.83
CA ALA A 146 -9.04 -31.64 -21.21
C ALA A 146 -8.88 -32.79 -22.22
N PHE A 147 -9.42 -32.60 -23.43
CA PHE A 147 -9.42 -33.59 -24.51
C PHE A 147 -8.93 -32.97 -25.83
N PRO A 148 -7.61 -32.76 -25.99
CA PRO A 148 -7.05 -32.10 -27.18
C PRO A 148 -7.36 -32.78 -28.52
N GLU A 149 -7.70 -34.06 -28.51
CA GLU A 149 -8.12 -34.84 -29.67
C GLU A 149 -9.51 -34.45 -30.22
N LEU A 150 -10.32 -33.74 -29.45
CA LEU A 150 -11.66 -33.29 -29.88
C LEU A 150 -11.62 -31.95 -30.64
N ARG A 151 -10.46 -31.31 -30.70
CA ARG A 151 -10.27 -29.96 -31.22
C ARG A 151 -10.30 -29.91 -32.76
N GLN A 152 -10.90 -28.86 -33.31
CA GLN A 152 -10.98 -28.63 -34.74
C GLN A 152 -9.64 -28.19 -35.35
N GLY A 153 -8.84 -27.38 -34.65
CA GLY A 153 -7.57 -26.87 -35.15
C GLY A 153 -6.77 -26.03 -34.14
N ASP A 154 -5.72 -25.37 -34.60
CA ASP A 154 -4.85 -24.46 -33.81
C ASP A 154 -5.30 -22.98 -33.86
N GLY A 155 -4.65 -22.14 -33.06
CA GLY A 155 -4.96 -20.70 -32.96
C GLY A 155 -6.35 -20.47 -32.39
N GLU A 156 -7.12 -19.56 -33.00
CA GLU A 156 -8.54 -19.33 -32.62
C GLU A 156 -9.34 -20.64 -32.65
N LYS A 157 -9.00 -21.58 -33.55
CA LYS A 157 -9.74 -22.85 -33.70
C LYS A 157 -9.49 -23.86 -32.60
N ALA A 158 -8.67 -23.50 -31.62
CA ALA A 158 -8.38 -24.35 -30.50
C ALA A 158 -9.53 -24.46 -29.51
N ASP A 159 -10.46 -23.50 -29.51
CA ASP A 159 -11.69 -23.55 -28.73
C ASP A 159 -12.87 -24.16 -29.49
N HIS A 160 -12.68 -24.56 -30.76
CA HIS A 160 -13.70 -25.26 -31.53
C HIS A 160 -13.56 -26.79 -31.41
N LEU A 161 -14.68 -27.47 -31.18
CA LEU A 161 -14.79 -28.92 -31.32
C LEU A 161 -14.86 -29.33 -32.81
N ASP A 162 -14.23 -30.44 -33.16
CA ASP A 162 -14.31 -31.03 -34.49
C ASP A 162 -15.66 -31.73 -34.68
N VAL A 163 -16.59 -31.02 -35.34
CA VAL A 163 -17.96 -31.49 -35.65
C VAL A 163 -18.02 -32.63 -36.69
N ARG A 164 -16.88 -33.08 -37.24
CA ARG A 164 -16.79 -34.29 -38.07
C ARG A 164 -16.23 -35.49 -37.32
N ASN A 165 -15.64 -35.28 -36.15
CA ASN A 165 -15.09 -36.33 -35.32
C ASN A 165 -16.23 -37.05 -34.55
N PRO A 166 -16.43 -38.36 -34.73
CA PRO A 166 -17.45 -39.11 -33.98
C PRO A 166 -17.22 -39.11 -32.46
N GLU A 167 -15.98 -38.96 -31.99
CA GLU A 167 -15.70 -38.87 -30.54
C GLU A 167 -16.22 -37.56 -29.95
N THR A 168 -16.31 -36.48 -30.73
CA THR A 168 -16.95 -35.21 -30.30
C THR A 168 -18.41 -35.46 -29.94
N PHE A 169 -19.15 -36.19 -30.76
CA PHE A 169 -20.55 -36.50 -30.47
C PHE A 169 -20.70 -37.36 -29.21
N LYS A 170 -19.83 -38.36 -29.02
CA LYS A 170 -19.86 -39.18 -27.80
C LYS A 170 -19.57 -38.35 -26.55
N PHE A 171 -18.62 -37.42 -26.64
CA PHE A 171 -18.30 -36.50 -25.56
C PHE A 171 -19.50 -35.61 -25.22
N VAL A 172 -20.06 -34.89 -26.19
CA VAL A 172 -21.18 -33.97 -25.97
C VAL A 172 -22.46 -34.71 -25.56
N ASP A 173 -22.73 -35.89 -26.13
CA ASP A 173 -23.87 -36.73 -25.72
C ASP A 173 -23.75 -37.14 -24.24
N ALA A 174 -22.56 -37.54 -23.80
CA ALA A 174 -22.31 -37.92 -22.41
C ALA A 174 -22.41 -36.70 -21.47
N LEU A 175 -21.81 -35.58 -21.87
CA LEU A 175 -21.84 -34.32 -21.12
C LEU A 175 -23.27 -33.81 -20.95
N PHE A 176 -24.05 -33.71 -22.03
CA PHE A 176 -25.43 -33.23 -21.93
C PHE A 176 -26.29 -34.22 -21.14
N ASN A 177 -26.15 -35.54 -21.35
CA ASN A 177 -26.89 -36.54 -20.58
C ASN A 177 -26.65 -36.43 -19.07
N GLU A 178 -25.46 -35.99 -18.64
CA GLU A 178 -25.15 -35.81 -17.22
C GLU A 178 -26.03 -34.76 -16.53
N TYR A 179 -26.43 -33.70 -17.25
CA TYR A 179 -27.21 -32.59 -16.68
C TYR A 179 -28.69 -32.62 -17.01
N ILE A 180 -29.05 -33.08 -18.21
CA ILE A 180 -30.44 -33.10 -18.69
C ILE A 180 -31.07 -34.49 -18.78
N GLY A 181 -30.29 -35.57 -18.59
CA GLY A 181 -30.77 -36.95 -18.60
C GLY A 181 -31.05 -37.53 -17.20
N GLY A 182 -31.63 -38.73 -17.17
CA GLY A 182 -31.94 -39.46 -15.93
C GLY A 182 -33.31 -39.14 -15.32
N GLU A 183 -33.61 -39.75 -14.17
CA GLU A 183 -34.89 -39.56 -13.45
C GLU A 183 -34.97 -38.21 -12.71
N ASN A 184 -33.82 -37.69 -12.25
CA ASN A 184 -33.73 -36.43 -11.53
C ASN A 184 -32.59 -35.57 -12.09
N PRO A 185 -32.76 -35.02 -13.31
CA PRO A 185 -31.72 -34.23 -13.97
C PRO A 185 -31.36 -32.98 -13.16
N VAL A 186 -30.09 -32.58 -13.22
CA VAL A 186 -29.59 -31.36 -12.56
C VAL A 186 -30.40 -30.15 -13.02
N PHE A 187 -30.68 -30.06 -14.33
CA PHE A 187 -31.43 -28.95 -14.92
C PHE A 187 -32.95 -29.12 -14.89
N ARG A 188 -33.50 -30.03 -14.08
CA ARG A 188 -34.95 -30.20 -13.86
C ARG A 188 -35.75 -30.33 -15.16
N ASP A 189 -36.64 -29.41 -15.48
CA ASP A 189 -37.40 -29.34 -16.73
C ASP A 189 -37.09 -28.06 -17.54
N GLN A 190 -36.07 -27.30 -17.12
CA GLN A 190 -35.69 -26.04 -17.74
C GLN A 190 -35.36 -26.22 -19.23
N ASP A 191 -35.65 -25.18 -20.01
CA ASP A 191 -35.11 -25.00 -21.36
C ASP A 191 -33.57 -25.04 -21.30
N PHE A 192 -32.94 -25.58 -22.33
CA PHE A 192 -31.50 -25.81 -22.34
C PHE A 192 -30.86 -25.16 -23.55
N HIS A 193 -29.90 -24.26 -23.30
CA HIS A 193 -29.19 -23.53 -24.33
C HIS A 193 -27.94 -24.30 -24.75
N ILE A 194 -27.85 -24.63 -26.05
CA ILE A 194 -26.74 -25.42 -26.62
C ILE A 194 -25.63 -24.55 -27.23
N GLY A 195 -25.74 -23.23 -27.10
CA GLY A 195 -24.76 -22.26 -27.60
C GLY A 195 -24.86 -22.02 -29.10
N THR A 196 -23.81 -22.39 -29.84
CA THR A 196 -23.71 -22.43 -31.32
C THR A 196 -23.36 -21.11 -32.02
N ASP A 197 -22.93 -20.11 -31.28
CA ASP A 197 -22.34 -18.88 -31.83
C ASP A 197 -20.91 -19.09 -32.33
N GLU A 198 -20.49 -18.14 -33.16
CA GLU A 198 -19.11 -17.89 -33.61
C GLU A 198 -18.27 -19.07 -34.12
N TYR A 199 -18.91 -20.18 -34.52
CA TYR A 199 -18.20 -21.34 -35.05
C TYR A 199 -17.52 -21.05 -36.40
N LYS A 200 -16.17 -21.15 -36.43
CA LYS A 200 -15.34 -20.90 -37.63
C LYS A 200 -14.76 -22.19 -38.21
N GLY A 201 -15.64 -23.03 -38.76
CA GLY A 201 -15.25 -24.32 -39.31
C GLY A 201 -16.05 -24.79 -40.49
N ASP A 202 -16.37 -26.09 -40.50
CA ASP A 202 -17.15 -26.70 -41.56
C ASP A 202 -18.66 -26.43 -41.37
N ASN A 203 -19.23 -25.61 -42.25
CA ASN A 203 -20.64 -25.23 -42.19
C ASN A 203 -21.59 -26.44 -42.22
N GLU A 204 -21.33 -27.45 -43.06
CA GLU A 204 -22.25 -28.60 -43.17
C GLU A 204 -22.23 -29.45 -41.90
N GLY A 205 -21.03 -29.71 -41.37
CA GLY A 205 -20.82 -30.42 -40.11
C GLY A 205 -21.43 -29.69 -38.93
N PHE A 206 -21.26 -28.36 -38.84
CA PHE A 206 -21.92 -27.53 -37.82
C PHE A 206 -23.45 -27.69 -37.89
N ARG A 207 -24.04 -27.61 -39.08
CA ARG A 207 -25.50 -27.70 -39.24
C ARG A 207 -26.04 -29.09 -38.94
N MET A 208 -25.27 -30.14 -39.20
CA MET A 208 -25.58 -31.50 -38.76
C MET A 208 -25.51 -31.61 -37.23
N PHE A 209 -24.46 -31.06 -36.63
CA PHE A 209 -24.26 -30.99 -35.19
C PHE A 209 -25.42 -30.26 -34.50
N THR A 210 -25.79 -29.06 -34.98
CA THR A 210 -26.92 -28.29 -34.45
C THR A 210 -28.22 -29.09 -34.53
N ASN A 211 -28.56 -29.69 -35.68
CA ASN A 211 -29.76 -30.53 -35.78
C ASN A 211 -29.75 -31.68 -34.77
N ASN A 212 -28.62 -32.38 -34.64
CA ASN A 212 -28.48 -33.50 -33.70
C ASN A 212 -28.78 -33.06 -32.26
N TYR A 213 -28.26 -31.90 -31.83
CA TYR A 213 -28.45 -31.45 -30.45
C TYR A 213 -29.79 -30.74 -30.21
N LEU A 214 -30.39 -30.11 -31.23
CA LEU A 214 -31.81 -29.72 -31.15
C LEU A 214 -32.72 -30.94 -30.95
N ASP A 215 -32.47 -32.03 -31.70
CA ASP A 215 -33.21 -33.29 -31.55
C ASP A 215 -32.96 -33.93 -30.18
N PHE A 216 -31.70 -34.01 -29.75
CA PHE A 216 -31.31 -34.59 -28.47
C PHE A 216 -32.05 -33.94 -27.30
N VAL A 217 -32.12 -32.61 -27.26
CA VAL A 217 -32.78 -31.88 -26.17
C VAL A 217 -34.30 -32.08 -26.21
N ARG A 218 -34.91 -32.09 -27.40
CA ARG A 218 -36.34 -32.39 -27.56
C ARG A 218 -36.68 -33.82 -27.13
N ASP A 219 -35.81 -34.78 -27.42
CA ASP A 219 -35.96 -36.18 -27.00
C ASP A 219 -35.87 -36.34 -25.46
N LYS A 220 -35.30 -35.36 -24.75
CA LYS A 220 -35.33 -35.26 -23.28
C LYS A 220 -36.57 -34.52 -22.75
N GLY A 221 -37.49 -34.13 -23.62
CA GLY A 221 -38.74 -33.46 -23.26
C GLY A 221 -38.60 -31.97 -22.92
N ARG A 222 -37.56 -31.31 -23.45
CA ARG A 222 -37.23 -29.91 -23.19
C ARG A 222 -37.25 -29.07 -24.46
N THR A 223 -37.35 -27.75 -24.30
CA THR A 223 -37.14 -26.80 -25.40
C THR A 223 -35.63 -26.54 -25.58
N PRO A 224 -35.04 -26.84 -26.74
CA PRO A 224 -33.69 -26.36 -27.04
C PRO A 224 -33.69 -24.86 -27.30
N ARG A 225 -32.64 -24.21 -26.83
CA ARG A 225 -32.31 -22.82 -27.14
C ARG A 225 -30.92 -22.71 -27.76
N LEU A 226 -30.71 -21.73 -28.63
CA LEU A 226 -29.43 -21.52 -29.31
C LEU A 226 -29.22 -20.07 -29.73
N TRP A 227 -27.96 -19.68 -29.93
CA TRP A 227 -27.60 -18.42 -30.58
C TRP A 227 -27.84 -18.49 -32.09
N GLY A 228 -28.35 -17.40 -32.65
CA GLY A 228 -28.63 -17.31 -34.07
C GLY A 228 -27.37 -17.18 -34.93
N SER A 229 -26.97 -18.26 -35.62
CA SER A 229 -25.75 -18.29 -36.46
C SER A 229 -25.98 -18.70 -37.92
N LEU A 230 -27.21 -19.06 -38.30
CA LEU A 230 -27.49 -19.82 -39.52
C LEU A 230 -27.55 -18.99 -40.82
N SER A 231 -27.55 -17.65 -40.74
CA SER A 231 -27.38 -16.81 -41.94
C SER A 231 -25.92 -16.80 -42.37
N GLN A 232 -25.02 -16.67 -41.41
CA GLN A 232 -23.58 -16.67 -41.68
C GLN A 232 -23.06 -18.08 -41.94
N ILE A 233 -23.47 -19.06 -41.12
CA ILE A 233 -23.15 -20.48 -41.30
C ILE A 233 -24.23 -21.13 -42.19
N ASN A 234 -24.41 -20.61 -43.41
CA ASN A 234 -25.37 -21.13 -44.38
C ASN A 234 -24.87 -22.44 -45.03
N GLY A 235 -25.81 -23.25 -45.53
CA GLY A 235 -25.49 -24.51 -46.19
C GLY A 235 -26.58 -25.58 -46.04
N GLN A 236 -26.20 -26.83 -46.27
CA GLN A 236 -27.02 -28.02 -46.04
C GLN A 236 -26.41 -28.89 -44.93
N PRO A 237 -27.21 -29.71 -44.22
CA PRO A 237 -28.68 -29.76 -44.27
C PRO A 237 -29.34 -28.48 -43.73
N SER A 238 -30.61 -28.25 -44.05
CA SER A 238 -31.37 -27.21 -43.33
C SER A 238 -31.47 -27.58 -41.86
N VAL A 239 -31.38 -26.58 -40.98
CA VAL A 239 -31.68 -26.73 -39.55
C VAL A 239 -33.14 -26.37 -39.36
N SER A 240 -33.91 -27.25 -38.72
CA SER A 240 -35.30 -26.99 -38.38
C SER A 240 -35.37 -26.24 -37.05
N GLY A 241 -36.16 -25.17 -36.98
CA GLY A 241 -36.40 -24.43 -35.76
C GLY A 241 -37.65 -24.86 -35.00
N GLU A 242 -38.38 -25.87 -35.48
CA GLU A 242 -39.63 -26.31 -34.86
C GLU A 242 -39.42 -26.73 -33.40
N GLY A 243 -40.06 -26.02 -32.49
CA GLY A 243 -39.95 -26.26 -31.05
C GLY A 243 -38.62 -25.79 -30.44
N ALA A 244 -37.85 -24.96 -31.14
CA ALA A 244 -36.62 -24.36 -30.64
C ALA A 244 -36.76 -22.83 -30.51
N THR A 245 -36.12 -22.27 -29.47
CA THR A 245 -36.03 -20.83 -29.27
C THR A 245 -34.64 -20.34 -29.69
N MET A 246 -34.56 -19.21 -30.37
CA MET A 246 -33.31 -18.61 -30.82
C MET A 246 -33.11 -17.25 -30.19
N ASN A 247 -31.99 -17.08 -29.49
CA ASN A 247 -31.47 -15.77 -29.14
C ASN A 247 -30.89 -15.14 -30.41
N LEU A 248 -31.58 -14.14 -30.94
CA LEU A 248 -31.13 -13.44 -32.12
C LEU A 248 -30.28 -12.25 -31.67
N TRP A 249 -28.97 -12.49 -31.62
CA TRP A 249 -28.02 -11.56 -31.05
C TRP A 249 -27.38 -10.61 -32.05
N ASN A 250 -27.25 -11.03 -33.31
CA ASN A 250 -26.66 -10.18 -34.36
C ASN A 250 -27.30 -10.44 -35.73
N LEU A 251 -27.71 -9.36 -36.40
CA LEU A 251 -28.46 -9.42 -37.66
C LEU A 251 -27.67 -9.94 -38.87
N TRP A 252 -26.35 -10.02 -38.77
CA TRP A 252 -25.49 -10.65 -39.77
C TRP A 252 -25.40 -12.16 -39.56
N TRP A 253 -25.28 -12.59 -38.30
CA TRP A 253 -25.22 -13.99 -37.93
C TRP A 253 -26.57 -14.71 -38.13
N ALA A 254 -27.69 -14.03 -37.86
CA ALA A 254 -29.03 -14.54 -38.11
C ALA A 254 -30.00 -13.44 -38.59
N ASP A 255 -30.65 -13.70 -39.73
CA ASP A 255 -31.72 -12.84 -40.25
C ASP A 255 -33.05 -13.23 -39.59
N PRO A 256 -33.77 -12.29 -38.92
CA PRO A 256 -34.97 -12.62 -38.17
C PRO A 256 -36.06 -13.30 -38.99
N VAL A 257 -36.25 -12.87 -40.25
CA VAL A 257 -37.29 -13.42 -41.12
C VAL A 257 -36.91 -14.83 -41.58
N ALA A 258 -35.67 -15.03 -41.97
CA ALA A 258 -35.16 -16.33 -42.38
C ALA A 258 -35.23 -17.34 -41.23
N MET A 259 -34.94 -16.93 -40.00
CA MET A 259 -35.02 -17.81 -38.82
C MET A 259 -36.48 -18.12 -38.44
N MET A 260 -37.37 -17.15 -38.43
CA MET A 260 -38.81 -17.42 -38.22
C MET A 260 -39.38 -18.35 -39.31
N ASN A 261 -38.98 -18.19 -40.57
CA ASN A 261 -39.39 -19.09 -41.67
C ASN A 261 -38.86 -20.53 -41.51
N LYS A 262 -37.79 -20.72 -40.73
CA LYS A 262 -37.29 -22.05 -40.33
C LYS A 262 -38.04 -22.64 -39.15
N GLY A 263 -38.92 -21.88 -38.52
CA GLY A 263 -39.79 -22.32 -37.41
C GLY A 263 -39.30 -21.90 -36.02
N PHE A 264 -38.19 -21.14 -35.91
CA PHE A 264 -37.68 -20.72 -34.61
C PHE A 264 -38.61 -19.71 -33.95
N ASP A 265 -38.82 -19.88 -32.65
CA ASP A 265 -39.25 -18.78 -31.78
C ASP A 265 -38.04 -17.89 -31.49
N ILE A 266 -38.25 -16.58 -31.36
CA ILE A 266 -37.20 -15.55 -31.30
C ILE A 266 -37.28 -14.81 -29.98
N VAL A 267 -36.13 -14.68 -29.32
CA VAL A 267 -35.88 -13.74 -28.23
C VAL A 267 -34.91 -12.69 -28.76
N ASN A 268 -35.32 -11.42 -28.72
CA ASN A 268 -34.44 -10.33 -29.13
C ASN A 268 -33.30 -10.15 -28.12
N THR A 269 -32.08 -10.43 -28.55
CA THR A 269 -30.88 -10.28 -27.71
C THR A 269 -29.85 -9.43 -28.46
N ASP A 270 -30.31 -8.44 -29.25
CA ASP A 270 -29.47 -7.68 -30.18
C ASP A 270 -28.28 -6.97 -29.51
N ASP A 271 -27.09 -7.26 -30.01
CA ASP A 271 -25.80 -6.78 -29.52
C ASP A 271 -25.66 -5.25 -29.56
N SER A 272 -26.35 -4.62 -30.50
CA SER A 272 -26.25 -3.19 -30.78
C SER A 272 -26.87 -2.32 -29.68
N ASN A 273 -27.82 -2.85 -28.90
CA ASN A 273 -28.47 -2.08 -27.81
C ASN A 273 -28.52 -2.81 -26.47
N LEU A 274 -28.27 -4.12 -26.44
CA LEU A 274 -28.57 -4.96 -25.27
C LEU A 274 -27.34 -5.69 -24.71
N TYR A 275 -26.13 -5.38 -25.18
CA TYR A 275 -24.89 -5.97 -24.68
C TYR A 275 -24.15 -5.01 -23.76
N ILE A 276 -23.82 -5.52 -22.57
CA ILE A 276 -22.89 -4.91 -21.64
C ILE A 276 -21.59 -5.70 -21.74
N VAL A 277 -20.48 -5.02 -22.04
CA VAL A 277 -19.13 -5.58 -21.87
C VAL A 277 -18.36 -4.61 -21.00
N PRO A 278 -18.22 -4.91 -19.69
CA PRO A 278 -17.65 -3.97 -18.75
C PRO A 278 -16.29 -3.44 -19.21
N ARG A 279 -16.22 -2.12 -19.39
CA ARG A 279 -15.00 -1.37 -19.76
C ARG A 279 -14.32 -1.78 -21.08
N ALA A 280 -15.01 -2.51 -21.95
CA ALA A 280 -14.49 -2.73 -23.30
C ALA A 280 -14.57 -1.44 -24.14
N SER A 281 -13.70 -1.34 -25.14
CA SER A 281 -13.74 -0.27 -26.15
C SER A 281 -14.83 -0.50 -27.22
N TYR A 282 -15.62 -1.56 -27.06
CA TYR A 282 -16.70 -2.01 -27.94
C TYR A 282 -17.87 -2.50 -27.08
N TYR A 283 -19.08 -2.40 -27.61
CA TYR A 283 -20.34 -2.47 -26.82
C TYR A 283 -20.35 -1.46 -25.65
N GLU A 284 -21.37 -1.54 -24.81
CA GLU A 284 -21.59 -0.55 -23.74
C GLU A 284 -20.98 -1.02 -22.40
N ASP A 285 -20.35 -0.11 -21.65
CA ASP A 285 -20.00 -0.38 -20.24
C ASP A 285 -21.25 -0.34 -19.34
N TYR A 286 -22.17 0.58 -19.66
CA TYR A 286 -23.53 0.68 -19.12
C TYR A 286 -24.47 0.90 -20.27
N LEU A 287 -25.57 0.14 -20.37
CA LEU A 287 -26.56 0.40 -21.41
C LEU A 287 -27.06 1.84 -21.33
N ASP A 288 -27.31 2.47 -22.48
CA ASP A 288 -27.99 3.76 -22.56
C ASP A 288 -29.47 3.60 -22.19
N THR A 289 -29.71 3.51 -20.88
CA THR A 289 -31.03 3.27 -20.28
C THR A 289 -32.03 4.36 -20.64
N LYS A 290 -31.58 5.59 -20.88
CA LYS A 290 -32.47 6.65 -21.34
C LYS A 290 -32.94 6.39 -22.76
N SER A 291 -32.00 6.13 -23.68
CA SER A 291 -32.35 5.83 -25.07
C SER A 291 -33.21 4.56 -25.18
N LEU A 292 -32.88 3.51 -24.42
CA LEU A 292 -33.66 2.27 -24.35
C LEU A 292 -35.08 2.54 -23.84
N TYR A 293 -35.22 3.32 -22.78
CA TYR A 293 -36.54 3.67 -22.25
C TYR A 293 -37.38 4.40 -23.31
N GLU A 294 -36.80 5.44 -23.93
CA GLU A 294 -37.50 6.35 -24.84
C GLU A 294 -37.77 5.74 -26.23
N ASN A 295 -36.88 4.88 -26.74
CA ASN A 295 -36.85 4.53 -28.16
C ASN A 295 -36.85 3.02 -28.47
N TRP A 296 -36.40 2.17 -27.55
CA TRP A 296 -36.30 0.74 -27.81
C TRP A 296 -37.61 0.01 -27.53
N GLU A 297 -37.88 -1.04 -28.29
CA GLU A 297 -39.01 -1.95 -28.08
C GLU A 297 -38.54 -3.38 -28.36
N PRO A 298 -39.03 -4.41 -27.65
CA PRO A 298 -38.57 -5.79 -27.81
C PRO A 298 -38.65 -6.35 -29.24
N ASN A 299 -39.53 -5.78 -30.07
CA ASN A 299 -39.70 -6.17 -31.47
C ASN A 299 -38.81 -5.43 -32.47
N THR A 300 -37.89 -4.59 -31.99
CA THR A 300 -36.99 -3.77 -32.82
C THR A 300 -35.57 -4.28 -32.70
N PHE A 301 -34.96 -4.61 -33.83
CA PHE A 301 -33.59 -5.07 -33.95
C PHE A 301 -32.78 -4.01 -34.68
N SER A 302 -31.59 -3.73 -34.16
CA SER A 302 -30.63 -2.81 -34.78
C SER A 302 -29.30 -3.53 -35.01
N GLY A 303 -28.50 -3.00 -35.93
CA GLY A 303 -27.22 -3.57 -36.33
C GLY A 303 -26.87 -3.09 -37.73
N ASN A 304 -26.41 -4.00 -38.60
CA ASN A 304 -26.09 -3.70 -40.00
C ASN A 304 -27.28 -3.11 -40.80
N TYR A 305 -28.50 -3.37 -40.35
CA TYR A 305 -29.74 -2.73 -40.79
C TYR A 305 -30.70 -2.68 -39.60
N SER A 306 -31.76 -1.88 -39.69
CA SER A 306 -32.84 -1.90 -38.69
C SER A 306 -34.00 -2.74 -39.20
N TYR A 307 -34.52 -3.61 -38.34
CA TYR A 307 -35.69 -4.43 -38.65
C TYR A 307 -36.66 -4.47 -37.48
N LYS A 308 -37.96 -4.45 -37.80
CA LYS A 308 -39.02 -4.45 -36.79
C LYS A 308 -40.00 -5.59 -37.07
N ILE A 309 -40.00 -6.59 -36.19
CA ILE A 309 -40.99 -7.67 -36.21
C ILE A 309 -42.34 -7.08 -35.78
N PRO A 310 -43.49 -7.51 -36.34
CA PRO A 310 -44.79 -7.13 -35.78
C PRO A 310 -44.87 -7.47 -34.28
N ALA A 311 -45.27 -6.51 -33.44
CA ALA A 311 -45.10 -6.65 -31.99
C ALA A 311 -45.83 -7.88 -31.37
N GLY A 312 -46.95 -8.29 -31.98
CA GLY A 312 -47.72 -9.49 -31.59
C GLY A 312 -47.46 -10.72 -32.48
N HIS A 313 -46.32 -10.79 -33.16
CA HIS A 313 -45.96 -11.98 -33.94
C HIS A 313 -45.80 -13.18 -32.99
N PRO A 314 -46.42 -14.35 -33.27
CA PRO A 314 -46.46 -15.47 -32.32
C PRO A 314 -45.09 -16.09 -32.03
N GLN A 315 -44.14 -15.91 -32.96
CA GLN A 315 -42.76 -16.37 -32.81
C GLN A 315 -41.85 -15.32 -32.16
N LEU A 316 -42.31 -14.13 -31.80
CA LEU A 316 -41.53 -13.18 -31.00
C LEU A 316 -41.92 -13.33 -29.53
N LYS A 317 -41.05 -13.92 -28.71
CA LYS A 317 -41.36 -14.21 -27.30
C LYS A 317 -41.05 -13.05 -26.37
N GLY A 318 -40.09 -12.21 -26.74
CA GLY A 318 -39.72 -11.02 -25.97
C GLY A 318 -38.28 -10.60 -26.23
N GLY A 319 -37.62 -10.10 -25.19
CA GLY A 319 -36.26 -9.60 -25.26
C GLY A 319 -35.39 -10.09 -24.10
N MET A 320 -34.08 -9.93 -24.26
CA MET A 320 -33.06 -10.29 -23.30
C MET A 320 -31.87 -9.34 -23.49
N PHE A 321 -31.30 -8.86 -22.39
CA PHE A 321 -29.99 -8.21 -22.43
C PHE A 321 -28.93 -9.14 -21.88
N ALA A 322 -27.67 -8.95 -22.28
CA ALA A 322 -26.56 -9.80 -21.91
C ALA A 322 -25.43 -8.98 -21.29
N LEU A 323 -24.80 -9.53 -20.26
CA LEU A 323 -23.52 -9.04 -19.75
C LEU A 323 -22.46 -10.11 -20.00
N TRP A 324 -21.51 -9.77 -20.86
CA TRP A 324 -20.36 -10.61 -21.21
C TRP A 324 -19.09 -10.13 -20.50
N ASN A 325 -18.29 -11.06 -19.99
CA ASN A 325 -17.08 -10.77 -19.24
C ASN A 325 -15.82 -11.02 -20.11
N ASP A 326 -15.75 -10.36 -21.27
CA ASP A 326 -14.68 -10.58 -22.27
C ASP A 326 -13.28 -10.24 -21.74
N LEU A 327 -13.18 -9.17 -20.95
CA LEU A 327 -11.92 -8.62 -20.44
C LEU A 327 -11.45 -9.39 -19.19
N ILE A 328 -10.95 -10.60 -19.42
CA ILE A 328 -10.36 -11.51 -18.43
C ILE A 328 -8.93 -11.91 -18.84
N GLY A 329 -8.30 -12.81 -18.09
CA GLY A 329 -6.96 -13.33 -18.40
C GLY A 329 -5.92 -12.21 -18.49
N ALA A 330 -5.22 -12.12 -19.62
CA ALA A 330 -4.21 -11.09 -19.85
C ALA A 330 -4.79 -9.66 -19.88
N LYS A 331 -6.10 -9.52 -20.16
CA LYS A 331 -6.82 -8.24 -20.24
C LYS A 331 -7.77 -8.00 -19.06
N ALA A 332 -7.57 -8.72 -17.95
CA ALA A 332 -8.45 -8.64 -16.79
C ALA A 332 -8.67 -7.20 -16.27
N ASN A 333 -9.91 -6.72 -16.33
CA ASN A 333 -10.29 -5.36 -15.93
C ASN A 333 -10.65 -5.21 -14.43
N GLY A 334 -10.69 -6.32 -13.67
CA GLY A 334 -10.89 -6.33 -12.22
C GLY A 334 -12.30 -6.03 -11.73
N ILE A 335 -13.31 -6.03 -12.61
CA ILE A 335 -14.73 -5.81 -12.27
C ILE A 335 -15.18 -6.80 -11.19
N SER A 336 -15.79 -6.32 -10.11
CA SER A 336 -16.40 -7.20 -9.09
C SER A 336 -17.86 -7.53 -9.33
N GLU A 337 -18.40 -8.41 -8.49
CA GLU A 337 -19.84 -8.62 -8.34
C GLU A 337 -20.60 -7.31 -8.07
N LEU A 338 -20.09 -6.43 -7.20
CA LEU A 338 -20.71 -5.12 -6.95
C LEU A 338 -20.69 -4.22 -8.19
N ASP A 339 -19.56 -4.19 -8.91
CA ASP A 339 -19.42 -3.44 -10.16
C ASP A 339 -20.38 -3.99 -11.25
N THR A 340 -20.61 -5.30 -11.25
CA THR A 340 -21.57 -5.97 -12.13
C THR A 340 -23.01 -5.60 -11.77
N PHE A 341 -23.35 -5.65 -10.48
CA PHE A 341 -24.66 -5.24 -9.97
C PHE A 341 -24.98 -3.79 -10.37
N ASP A 342 -24.01 -2.89 -10.24
CA ASP A 342 -24.16 -1.48 -10.58
C ASP A 342 -24.52 -1.25 -12.05
N ARG A 343 -23.99 -2.09 -12.95
CA ARG A 343 -24.29 -2.05 -14.39
C ARG A 343 -25.66 -2.63 -14.74
N ILE A 344 -26.04 -3.73 -14.11
CA ILE A 344 -27.28 -4.43 -14.46
C ILE A 344 -28.52 -3.82 -13.82
N MET A 345 -28.42 -3.19 -12.64
CA MET A 345 -29.57 -2.68 -11.91
C MET A 345 -30.38 -1.65 -12.74
N PRO A 346 -29.76 -0.62 -13.35
CA PRO A 346 -30.48 0.31 -14.24
C PRO A 346 -31.07 -0.37 -15.48
N ALA A 347 -30.36 -1.35 -16.05
CA ALA A 347 -30.82 -2.11 -17.21
C ALA A 347 -32.06 -2.95 -16.90
N VAL A 348 -32.05 -3.68 -15.77
CA VAL A 348 -33.21 -4.45 -15.28
C VAL A 348 -34.41 -3.53 -15.08
N GLN A 349 -34.21 -2.38 -14.43
CA GLN A 349 -35.29 -1.41 -14.21
C GLN A 349 -35.93 -0.97 -15.53
N VAL A 350 -35.14 -0.52 -16.50
CA VAL A 350 -35.68 -0.03 -17.77
C VAL A 350 -36.28 -1.15 -18.61
N LEU A 351 -35.53 -2.23 -18.83
CA LEU A 351 -35.94 -3.27 -19.77
C LEU A 351 -37.14 -4.07 -19.23
N SER A 352 -37.28 -4.21 -17.92
CA SER A 352 -38.50 -4.79 -17.34
C SER A 352 -39.75 -3.96 -17.68
N GLU A 353 -39.69 -2.63 -17.57
CA GLU A 353 -40.79 -1.75 -17.96
C GLU A 353 -41.10 -1.91 -19.46
N LYS A 354 -40.07 -1.94 -20.32
CA LYS A 354 -40.24 -2.05 -21.78
C LYS A 354 -40.81 -3.39 -22.23
N MET A 355 -40.58 -4.47 -21.48
CA MET A 355 -41.09 -5.79 -21.81
C MET A 355 -42.41 -6.14 -21.10
N TRP A 356 -42.74 -5.43 -20.02
CA TRP A 356 -43.98 -5.63 -19.25
C TRP A 356 -45.09 -4.67 -19.69
N SER A 357 -44.79 -3.37 -19.81
CA SER A 357 -45.75 -2.29 -20.06
C SER A 357 -46.05 -2.07 -21.56
N THR A 358 -47.17 -1.42 -21.85
CA THR A 358 -47.59 -1.07 -23.22
C THR A 358 -47.20 0.35 -23.62
N ASP A 359 -47.03 1.27 -22.67
CA ASP A 359 -46.74 2.67 -22.92
C ASP A 359 -45.87 3.24 -21.78
N ASN A 360 -45.00 4.20 -22.11
CA ASN A 360 -44.27 4.98 -21.11
C ASN A 360 -45.15 6.14 -20.65
N GLU A 361 -45.86 6.00 -19.52
CA GLU A 361 -46.67 7.09 -18.97
C GLU A 361 -45.84 8.21 -18.32
N LYS A 362 -44.57 7.92 -17.99
CA LYS A 362 -43.62 8.82 -17.34
C LYS A 362 -42.53 9.26 -18.30
N SER A 363 -41.97 10.45 -18.07
CA SER A 363 -40.65 10.78 -18.63
C SER A 363 -39.59 9.87 -18.01
N PHE A 364 -38.43 9.72 -18.67
CA PHE A 364 -37.34 8.91 -18.13
C PHE A 364 -36.90 9.36 -16.72
N ASN A 365 -36.85 10.67 -16.47
CA ASN A 365 -36.46 11.18 -15.16
C ASN A 365 -37.48 10.83 -14.06
N GLU A 366 -38.78 10.97 -14.34
CA GLU A 366 -39.84 10.57 -13.40
C GLU A 366 -39.87 9.06 -13.17
N PHE A 367 -39.59 8.26 -14.21
CA PHE A 367 -39.42 6.81 -14.08
C PHE A 367 -38.23 6.48 -13.17
N LYS A 368 -37.07 7.12 -13.41
CA LYS A 368 -35.84 6.89 -12.65
C LYS A 368 -36.02 7.24 -11.17
N GLU A 369 -36.66 8.36 -10.85
CA GLU A 369 -36.97 8.73 -9.46
C GLU A 369 -37.79 7.64 -8.74
N VAL A 370 -38.81 7.08 -9.40
CA VAL A 370 -39.62 5.98 -8.86
C VAL A 370 -38.80 4.69 -8.75
N ALA A 371 -37.97 4.39 -9.74
CA ALA A 371 -37.14 3.20 -9.76
C ALA A 371 -36.07 3.23 -8.64
N ASP A 372 -35.47 4.40 -8.38
CA ASP A 372 -34.51 4.62 -7.29
C ASP A 372 -35.20 4.49 -5.91
N GLU A 373 -36.42 5.02 -5.74
CA GLU A 373 -37.20 4.87 -4.50
C GLU A 373 -37.62 3.41 -4.24
N VAL A 374 -37.96 2.67 -5.29
CA VAL A 374 -38.26 1.23 -5.22
C VAL A 374 -37.00 0.41 -4.94
N GLY A 375 -35.87 0.74 -5.55
CA GLY A 375 -34.56 0.15 -5.30
C GLY A 375 -34.55 -1.38 -5.41
N THR A 376 -33.85 -2.04 -4.48
CA THR A 376 -33.57 -3.48 -4.46
C THR A 376 -34.75 -4.34 -3.98
N ALA A 377 -34.66 -5.65 -4.24
CA ALA A 377 -35.64 -6.62 -3.74
C ALA A 377 -35.67 -6.66 -2.20
N PRO A 378 -36.82 -6.97 -1.57
CA PRO A 378 -36.89 -7.19 -0.13
C PRO A 378 -35.91 -8.27 0.33
N ASN A 379 -35.27 -8.06 1.50
CA ASN A 379 -34.28 -8.98 2.07
C ASN A 379 -33.11 -9.29 1.11
N THR A 380 -32.60 -8.25 0.43
CA THR A 380 -31.35 -8.28 -0.35
C THR A 380 -30.51 -7.06 -0.01
N ASN A 381 -29.19 -7.20 -0.09
CA ASN A 381 -28.26 -6.10 0.18
C ASN A 381 -27.03 -6.16 -0.75
N PRO A 382 -27.23 -6.10 -2.08
CA PRO A 382 -26.14 -6.24 -3.05
C PRO A 382 -25.10 -5.12 -2.96
N ARG A 383 -25.46 -3.98 -2.33
CA ARG A 383 -24.56 -2.83 -2.12
C ARG A 383 -23.85 -2.85 -0.77
N TYR A 384 -24.11 -3.85 0.09
CA TYR A 384 -23.51 -3.95 1.42
C TYR A 384 -23.73 -2.67 2.23
N GLU A 385 -24.95 -2.14 2.18
CA GLU A 385 -25.39 -1.01 3.00
C GLU A 385 -25.55 -1.46 4.45
N VAL A 386 -25.20 -0.59 5.39
CA VAL A 386 -25.32 -0.84 6.82
C VAL A 386 -26.14 0.29 7.41
N GLU A 387 -27.14 -0.05 8.23
CA GLU A 387 -27.94 0.95 8.94
C GLU A 387 -27.04 1.79 9.85
N SER A 388 -27.31 3.09 9.95
CA SER A 388 -26.56 3.97 10.85
C SER A 388 -27.41 5.15 11.30
N VAL A 389 -27.16 5.63 12.52
CA VAL A 389 -27.77 6.84 13.10
C VAL A 389 -27.07 8.13 12.64
N GLY A 390 -25.90 8.04 12.02
CA GLY A 390 -25.07 9.18 11.60
C GLY A 390 -24.06 8.83 10.51
N GLU A 391 -23.04 9.67 10.34
CA GLU A 391 -21.96 9.44 9.37
C GLU A 391 -20.94 8.40 9.86
N THR A 392 -20.63 8.42 11.16
CA THR A 392 -19.78 7.41 11.81
C THR A 392 -20.59 6.14 12.03
N LEU A 393 -20.13 5.05 11.40
CA LEU A 393 -20.74 3.72 11.45
C LEU A 393 -20.18 2.89 12.62
N ILE A 394 -18.86 2.87 12.77
CA ILE A 394 -18.13 2.15 13.82
C ILE A 394 -17.13 3.12 14.44
N ASP A 395 -16.99 3.09 15.77
CA ASP A 395 -15.98 3.85 16.50
C ASP A 395 -15.48 3.06 17.72
N TYR A 396 -14.36 2.35 17.55
CA TYR A 396 -13.70 1.59 18.62
C TYR A 396 -12.39 2.28 19.03
N ASP A 397 -12.43 3.03 20.11
CA ASP A 397 -11.27 3.72 20.71
C ASP A 397 -10.54 2.88 21.78
N PHE A 398 -11.13 1.72 22.12
CA PHE A 398 -10.69 0.74 23.14
C PHE A 398 -10.41 1.29 24.55
N ASN A 399 -10.63 2.58 24.81
CA ASN A 399 -10.40 3.22 26.10
C ASN A 399 -11.39 2.78 27.18
N ASN A 400 -12.58 2.34 26.75
CA ASN A 400 -13.66 1.90 27.61
C ASN A 400 -14.07 0.47 27.23
N GLY A 401 -14.05 -0.45 28.20
CA GLY A 401 -14.46 -1.84 27.99
C GLY A 401 -13.39 -2.85 28.40
N SER A 402 -13.48 -4.04 27.83
CA SER A 402 -12.50 -5.13 27.97
C SER A 402 -12.35 -5.88 26.66
N GLU A 403 -11.38 -6.79 26.56
CA GLU A 403 -11.25 -7.68 25.41
C GLU A 403 -12.53 -8.50 25.13
N ASN A 404 -13.42 -8.68 26.12
CA ASN A 404 -14.69 -9.41 25.97
C ASN A 404 -15.89 -8.51 25.62
N GLU A 405 -15.73 -7.19 25.63
CA GLU A 405 -16.77 -6.21 25.31
C GLU A 405 -16.12 -4.88 24.95
N MET A 406 -15.90 -4.66 23.66
CA MET A 406 -15.36 -3.43 23.09
C MET A 406 -16.53 -2.54 22.69
N VAL A 407 -16.57 -1.33 23.25
CA VAL A 407 -17.70 -0.42 23.12
C VAL A 407 -17.63 0.32 21.78
N ASP A 408 -18.76 0.36 21.06
CA ASP A 408 -18.95 1.22 19.90
C ASP A 408 -19.42 2.62 20.33
N ASN A 409 -18.58 3.63 20.11
CA ASN A 409 -18.87 5.02 20.47
C ASN A 409 -19.67 5.78 19.39
N SER A 410 -19.96 5.17 18.24
CA SER A 410 -20.66 5.82 17.12
C SER A 410 -22.14 6.12 17.41
N GLY A 411 -22.71 5.46 18.44
CA GLY A 411 -24.13 5.51 18.78
C GLY A 411 -24.97 4.44 18.09
N ASN A 412 -24.38 3.61 17.22
CA ASN A 412 -25.06 2.49 16.57
C ASN A 412 -25.18 1.25 17.47
N ASN A 413 -24.35 1.16 18.51
CA ASN A 413 -24.27 0.01 19.44
C ASN A 413 -23.77 -1.27 18.76
N TYR A 414 -22.88 -1.14 17.79
CA TYR A 414 -22.19 -2.26 17.17
C TYR A 414 -21.02 -2.75 18.04
N ASN A 415 -21.26 -3.02 19.33
CA ASN A 415 -20.20 -3.49 20.24
C ASN A 415 -19.56 -4.79 19.74
N ALA A 416 -18.25 -4.92 19.93
CA ALA A 416 -17.45 -6.01 19.40
C ALA A 416 -16.84 -6.89 20.52
N THR A 417 -16.40 -8.10 20.16
CA THR A 417 -15.84 -9.05 21.14
C THR A 417 -14.55 -9.69 20.63
N GLY A 418 -13.51 -9.70 21.46
CA GLY A 418 -12.19 -10.22 21.12
C GLY A 418 -12.01 -11.71 21.40
N SER A 419 -11.23 -12.36 20.53
CA SER A 419 -10.80 -13.75 20.60
C SER A 419 -9.28 -13.82 20.41
N ASN A 420 -8.57 -14.30 21.44
CA ASN A 420 -7.10 -14.35 21.46
C ASN A 420 -6.43 -12.98 21.21
N VAL A 421 -6.99 -11.94 21.84
CA VAL A 421 -6.47 -10.57 21.84
C VAL A 421 -6.31 -10.07 23.27
N GLU A 422 -5.56 -9.00 23.45
CA GLU A 422 -5.28 -8.43 24.78
C GLU A 422 -5.36 -6.90 24.72
N VAL A 423 -6.02 -6.29 25.71
CA VAL A 423 -5.99 -4.83 25.88
C VAL A 423 -4.63 -4.42 26.45
N ILE A 424 -3.92 -3.56 25.73
CA ILE A 424 -2.60 -3.02 26.09
C ILE A 424 -2.64 -1.48 26.15
N ASP A 425 -1.54 -0.86 26.54
CA ASP A 425 -1.37 0.60 26.40
C ASP A 425 -1.12 0.96 24.93
N GLY A 426 -1.92 1.90 24.41
CA GLY A 426 -1.83 2.44 23.05
C GLY A 426 -0.86 3.63 22.94
N GLU A 427 -0.87 4.34 21.81
CA GLU A 427 -0.15 5.62 21.70
C GLU A 427 -0.72 6.67 22.65
N ASP A 428 -2.06 6.80 22.65
CA ASP A 428 -2.82 7.77 23.43
C ASP A 428 -4.03 7.09 24.10
N GLY A 429 -3.79 6.09 24.95
CA GLY A 429 -4.87 5.40 25.65
C GLY A 429 -4.68 3.89 25.67
N LYS A 430 -5.68 3.16 25.16
CA LYS A 430 -5.70 1.70 25.12
C LYS A 430 -5.76 1.20 23.69
N ALA A 431 -5.07 0.10 23.42
CA ALA A 431 -5.08 -0.56 22.11
C ALA A 431 -5.32 -2.06 22.29
N ILE A 432 -5.62 -2.75 21.19
CA ILE A 432 -5.77 -4.21 21.15
C ILE A 432 -4.56 -4.85 20.50
N SER A 433 -3.88 -5.75 21.21
CA SER A 433 -2.78 -6.56 20.70
C SER A 433 -3.31 -7.82 20.00
N PHE A 434 -2.86 -8.02 18.77
CA PHE A 434 -3.08 -9.20 17.94
C PHE A 434 -1.80 -10.03 17.86
N LYS A 435 -1.92 -11.35 18.00
CA LYS A 435 -0.77 -12.26 18.16
C LYS A 435 -0.37 -12.98 16.86
N GLY A 436 -1.00 -12.65 15.73
CA GLY A 436 -0.92 -13.45 14.50
C GLY A 436 -1.71 -14.75 14.57
N GLU A 437 -1.58 -15.58 13.54
CA GLU A 437 -2.35 -16.82 13.39
C GLU A 437 -3.86 -16.57 13.54
N SER A 438 -4.51 -17.18 14.53
CA SER A 438 -5.91 -16.96 14.89
C SER A 438 -6.02 -15.96 16.04
N SER A 439 -6.31 -14.70 15.72
CA SER A 439 -6.44 -13.60 16.68
C SER A 439 -7.34 -12.53 16.07
N PHE A 440 -8.51 -12.26 16.63
CA PHE A 440 -9.49 -11.37 15.98
C PHE A 440 -10.46 -10.74 16.97
N VAL A 441 -11.17 -9.74 16.49
CA VAL A 441 -12.32 -9.11 17.13
C VAL A 441 -13.52 -9.31 16.22
N ASP A 442 -14.53 -10.05 16.70
CA ASP A 442 -15.81 -10.23 16.01
C ASP A 442 -16.61 -8.94 16.08
N THR A 443 -17.12 -8.48 14.94
CA THR A 443 -17.98 -7.30 14.88
C THR A 443 -19.41 -7.66 14.41
N PRO A 444 -20.44 -6.89 14.81
CA PRO A 444 -21.80 -7.10 14.30
C PRO A 444 -22.01 -6.67 12.84
N VAL A 445 -21.00 -6.05 12.20
CA VAL A 445 -21.07 -5.51 10.86
C VAL A 445 -20.19 -6.35 9.95
N GLU A 446 -20.77 -7.17 9.08
CA GLU A 446 -20.00 -8.11 8.27
C GLU A 446 -19.18 -7.41 7.16
N ASN A 447 -19.80 -6.45 6.47
CA ASN A 447 -19.25 -5.78 5.30
C ASN A 447 -19.81 -4.37 5.17
N LYS A 448 -19.02 -3.47 4.56
CA LYS A 448 -19.48 -2.14 4.13
C LYS A 448 -19.07 -1.89 2.68
N GLY A 449 -20.04 -1.72 1.79
CA GLY A 449 -19.78 -1.32 0.40
C GLY A 449 -19.41 0.16 0.29
N PRO A 450 -18.81 0.62 -0.82
CA PRO A 450 -18.59 2.03 -1.08
C PRO A 450 -19.89 2.86 -1.04
N ASN A 451 -19.87 4.13 -0.62
CA ASN A 451 -18.71 4.91 -0.19
C ASN A 451 -18.42 4.73 1.31
N TYR A 452 -17.15 4.74 1.70
CA TYR A 452 -16.73 4.77 3.11
C TYR A 452 -15.34 5.37 3.30
N THR A 453 -15.04 5.74 4.54
CA THR A 453 -13.69 6.02 5.04
C THR A 453 -13.46 5.11 6.24
N ALA A 454 -12.39 4.31 6.20
CA ALA A 454 -12.03 3.38 7.27
C ALA A 454 -10.61 3.70 7.78
N THR A 455 -10.51 4.00 9.06
CA THR A 455 -9.27 4.38 9.73
C THR A 455 -8.88 3.31 10.74
N PHE A 456 -7.61 2.93 10.71
CA PHE A 456 -6.97 2.01 11.65
C PHE A 456 -5.65 2.64 12.10
N LYS A 457 -5.50 2.86 13.40
CA LYS A 457 -4.20 3.22 13.97
C LYS A 457 -3.47 1.93 14.33
N VAL A 458 -2.34 1.65 13.69
CA VAL A 458 -1.67 0.36 13.78
C VAL A 458 -0.22 0.51 14.19
N LYS A 459 0.29 -0.48 14.93
CA LYS A 459 1.71 -0.64 15.23
C LYS A 459 2.11 -2.08 14.96
N LYS A 460 2.89 -2.30 13.90
CA LYS A 460 3.40 -3.62 13.53
C LYS A 460 4.56 -4.02 14.45
N ASP A 461 4.61 -5.28 14.86
CA ASP A 461 5.75 -5.81 15.63
C ASP A 461 7.07 -5.79 14.84
N GLY A 462 8.17 -5.39 15.50
CA GLY A 462 9.55 -5.47 15.01
C GLY A 462 10.16 -6.86 15.05
N ASN A 463 9.78 -7.70 14.10
CA ASN A 463 10.25 -9.09 13.98
C ASN A 463 10.78 -9.45 12.58
N GLY A 464 10.78 -8.51 11.63
CA GLY A 464 11.16 -8.73 10.24
C GLY A 464 10.18 -9.58 9.43
N ASP A 465 8.99 -9.88 9.97
CA ASP A 465 7.95 -10.67 9.31
C ASP A 465 7.05 -9.78 8.45
N PHE A 466 7.18 -9.92 7.13
CA PHE A 466 6.32 -9.28 6.13
C PHE A 466 5.50 -10.32 5.32
N SER A 467 5.31 -11.52 5.88
CA SER A 467 4.32 -12.47 5.36
C SER A 467 2.90 -11.90 5.50
N GLU A 468 1.92 -12.58 4.89
CA GLU A 468 0.54 -12.11 4.89
C GLU A 468 0.02 -11.82 6.30
N GLN A 469 -0.48 -10.62 6.51
CA GLN A 469 -1.05 -10.16 7.78
C GLN A 469 -2.33 -9.37 7.53
N ILE A 470 -3.43 -9.83 8.12
CA ILE A 470 -4.78 -9.36 7.87
C ILE A 470 -5.23 -8.38 8.96
N LEU A 471 -5.62 -7.17 8.55
CA LEU A 471 -6.21 -6.14 9.41
C LEU A 471 -7.71 -6.37 9.61
N SER A 472 -8.42 -6.80 8.58
CA SER A 472 -9.82 -7.22 8.70
C SER A 472 -10.21 -8.19 7.59
N GLU A 473 -11.18 -9.06 7.85
CA GLU A 473 -11.67 -10.06 6.89
C GLU A 473 -13.15 -10.38 7.03
N SER A 474 -13.71 -10.89 5.94
CA SER A 474 -15.02 -11.51 5.82
C SER A 474 -14.97 -12.53 4.69
N LYS A 475 -16.09 -13.22 4.42
CA LYS A 475 -16.18 -14.10 3.24
C LYS A 475 -15.99 -13.38 1.90
N ASN A 476 -16.13 -12.05 1.87
CA ASN A 476 -16.07 -11.23 0.65
C ASN A 476 -14.66 -10.72 0.33
N GLY A 477 -13.72 -10.78 1.28
CA GLY A 477 -12.36 -10.30 1.08
C GLY A 477 -11.61 -10.03 2.37
N SER A 478 -10.42 -9.45 2.25
CA SER A 478 -9.59 -9.06 3.39
C SER A 478 -8.80 -7.79 3.13
N LEU A 479 -8.70 -6.93 4.15
CA LEU A 479 -7.81 -5.78 4.21
C LEU A 479 -6.50 -6.22 4.87
N LYS A 480 -5.36 -5.85 4.29
CA LYS A 480 -4.04 -6.39 4.66
C LYS A 480 -3.10 -5.29 5.17
N ALA A 481 -2.47 -5.54 6.31
CA ALA A 481 -1.29 -4.81 6.76
C ALA A 481 -0.05 -5.21 5.93
N CYS A 482 0.03 -6.49 5.59
CA CYS A 482 1.06 -7.05 4.71
C CYS A 482 0.40 -8.00 3.72
N GLN A 483 0.50 -7.69 2.42
CA GLN A 483 0.00 -8.52 1.33
C GLN A 483 1.02 -9.62 0.98
N LYS A 484 0.55 -10.85 0.74
CA LYS A 484 1.35 -12.08 0.72
C LYS A 484 2.60 -12.07 -0.17
N ASP A 485 2.56 -11.38 -1.31
CA ASP A 485 3.65 -11.37 -2.30
C ASP A 485 4.49 -10.08 -2.28
N THR A 486 3.96 -9.00 -1.70
CA THR A 486 4.61 -7.68 -1.76
C THR A 486 5.09 -7.18 -0.41
N GLY A 487 4.56 -7.72 0.69
CA GLY A 487 4.79 -7.22 2.05
C GLY A 487 4.29 -5.79 2.27
N LYS A 488 3.47 -5.26 1.35
CA LYS A 488 2.90 -3.92 1.38
C LYS A 488 1.48 -3.94 1.95
N VAL A 489 0.98 -2.78 2.37
CA VAL A 489 -0.44 -2.61 2.67
C VAL A 489 -1.27 -2.84 1.41
N GLY A 490 -2.41 -3.50 1.54
CA GLY A 490 -3.21 -3.89 0.37
C GLY A 490 -4.55 -4.48 0.76
N PHE A 491 -5.25 -5.04 -0.20
CA PHE A 491 -6.47 -5.80 0.04
C PHE A 491 -6.61 -6.93 -0.98
N SER A 492 -7.40 -7.93 -0.63
CA SER A 492 -7.74 -9.05 -1.50
C SER A 492 -9.26 -9.15 -1.60
N ARG A 493 -9.77 -9.29 -2.83
CA ARG A 493 -11.20 -9.51 -3.10
C ARG A 493 -11.35 -10.44 -4.29
N GLU A 494 -12.34 -11.33 -4.22
CA GLU A 494 -12.57 -12.34 -5.25
C GLU A 494 -11.26 -13.09 -5.58
N PHE A 495 -10.73 -12.96 -6.80
CA PHE A 495 -9.52 -13.64 -7.27
C PHE A 495 -8.34 -12.68 -7.46
N TYR A 496 -8.41 -11.49 -6.87
CA TYR A 496 -7.41 -10.43 -7.05
C TYR A 496 -6.80 -9.98 -5.73
N ASP A 497 -5.48 -9.87 -5.75
CA ASP A 497 -4.69 -9.23 -4.71
C ASP A 497 -4.22 -7.86 -5.22
N PHE A 498 -4.46 -6.84 -4.41
CA PHE A 498 -4.02 -5.47 -4.68
C PHE A 498 -3.06 -5.02 -3.59
N SER A 499 -2.10 -4.17 -3.95
CA SER A 499 -1.12 -3.59 -3.04
C SER A 499 -1.00 -2.10 -3.33
N PHE A 500 -1.09 -1.29 -2.28
CA PHE A 500 -0.71 0.11 -2.34
C PHE A 500 0.82 0.21 -2.31
N ASN A 501 1.38 1.32 -2.79
CA ASN A 501 2.81 1.58 -2.73
C ASN A 501 3.30 2.02 -1.33
N TYR A 502 2.94 1.26 -0.30
CA TYR A 502 3.31 1.53 1.08
C TYR A 502 3.60 0.24 1.86
N GLN A 503 4.71 0.19 2.57
CA GLN A 503 5.04 -0.87 3.50
C GLN A 503 5.03 -0.30 4.92
N LEU A 504 4.33 -0.96 5.83
CA LEU A 504 4.25 -0.53 7.22
C LEU A 504 5.64 -0.58 7.90
N PRO A 505 6.06 0.48 8.60
CA PRO A 505 7.24 0.44 9.46
C PRO A 505 6.99 -0.46 10.67
N GLU A 506 8.07 -1.00 11.20
CA GLU A 506 8.06 -1.79 12.43
C GLU A 506 8.19 -0.90 13.66
N ASP A 507 7.53 -1.30 14.75
CA ASP A 507 7.56 -0.64 16.06
C ASP A 507 7.19 0.85 16.07
N GLN A 508 6.48 1.31 15.04
CA GLN A 508 5.98 2.68 14.91
C GLN A 508 4.46 2.69 14.77
N TRP A 509 3.81 3.62 15.47
CA TRP A 509 2.39 3.89 15.27
C TRP A 509 2.18 4.62 13.95
N VAL A 510 1.18 4.15 13.20
CA VAL A 510 0.80 4.71 11.90
C VAL A 510 -0.71 4.71 11.80
N GLU A 511 -1.30 5.82 11.39
CA GLU A 511 -2.71 5.89 11.02
C GLU A 511 -2.86 5.53 9.54
N LEU A 512 -3.53 4.41 9.27
CA LEU A 512 -3.95 4.01 7.92
C LEU A 512 -5.39 4.42 7.72
N THR A 513 -5.66 5.27 6.72
CA THR A 513 -7.01 5.65 6.33
C THR A 513 -7.30 5.21 4.90
N PHE A 514 -8.29 4.34 4.72
CA PHE A 514 -8.74 3.82 3.44
C PHE A 514 -10.03 4.53 3.03
N VAL A 515 -10.03 5.17 1.87
CA VAL A 515 -11.22 5.81 1.29
C VAL A 515 -11.68 4.94 0.12
N GLY A 516 -12.80 4.25 0.32
CA GLY A 516 -13.39 3.35 -0.68
C GLY A 516 -14.52 4.04 -1.44
N GLU A 517 -14.42 4.05 -2.77
CA GLU A 517 -15.45 4.55 -3.69
C GLU A 517 -15.72 3.47 -4.77
N MET A 518 -16.79 3.63 -5.55
CA MET A 518 -16.96 2.80 -6.73
C MET A 518 -15.76 3.02 -7.67
N THR A 519 -15.22 1.93 -8.21
CA THR A 519 -14.06 1.82 -9.11
C THR A 519 -12.69 2.19 -8.55
N LYS A 520 -12.59 2.70 -7.32
CA LYS A 520 -11.32 3.14 -6.72
C LYS A 520 -11.28 3.00 -5.19
N THR A 521 -10.09 2.73 -4.67
CA THR A 521 -9.79 2.79 -3.23
C THR A 521 -8.46 3.50 -3.03
N SER A 522 -8.43 4.49 -2.14
CA SER A 522 -7.24 5.29 -1.84
C SER A 522 -6.72 4.97 -0.44
N LEU A 523 -5.39 4.88 -0.30
CA LEU A 523 -4.71 4.75 0.98
C LEU A 523 -4.07 6.09 1.37
N TYR A 524 -4.41 6.54 2.56
CA TYR A 524 -3.78 7.65 3.26
C TYR A 524 -3.02 7.12 4.47
N VAL A 525 -1.86 7.72 4.74
CA VAL A 525 -1.02 7.41 5.89
C VAL A 525 -0.76 8.70 6.64
N ASN A 526 -1.16 8.76 7.91
CA ASN A 526 -1.08 9.97 8.76
C ASN A 526 -1.67 11.20 8.04
N GLY A 527 -2.84 11.03 7.42
CA GLY A 527 -3.52 12.07 6.63
C GLY A 527 -2.96 12.33 5.22
N GLN A 528 -1.82 11.77 4.83
CA GLN A 528 -1.21 11.99 3.51
C GLN A 528 -1.63 10.91 2.51
N LEU A 529 -2.10 11.31 1.32
CA LEU A 529 -2.38 10.36 0.24
C LEU A 529 -1.08 9.66 -0.18
N ILE A 530 -1.04 8.33 -0.07
CA ILE A 530 0.12 7.54 -0.49
C ILE A 530 -0.10 6.94 -1.87
N ASP A 531 -1.25 6.33 -2.08
CA ASP A 531 -1.54 5.64 -3.34
C ASP A 531 -3.04 5.48 -3.55
N THR A 532 -3.46 5.26 -4.80
CA THR A 532 -4.83 4.96 -5.17
C THR A 532 -4.85 3.80 -6.14
N ILE A 533 -5.52 2.72 -5.73
CA ILE A 533 -5.84 1.63 -6.64
C ILE A 533 -7.10 2.05 -7.38
N SER A 534 -6.94 2.33 -8.65
CA SER A 534 -7.98 2.69 -9.61
C SER A 534 -7.48 2.28 -10.99
N GLU A 535 -8.31 2.40 -12.03
CA GLU A 535 -7.78 2.35 -13.39
C GLU A 535 -7.29 3.72 -13.79
N VAL A 536 -5.97 3.88 -13.95
CA VAL A 536 -5.38 5.05 -14.59
C VAL A 536 -4.92 4.79 -16.03
N SER A 537 -4.95 3.54 -16.49
CA SER A 537 -4.61 3.14 -17.87
C SER A 537 -5.44 1.96 -18.38
N GLU A 538 -5.58 1.84 -19.71
CA GLU A 538 -6.10 0.61 -20.33
C GLU A 538 -5.24 -0.56 -19.80
N HIS A 539 -5.88 -1.62 -19.29
CA HIS A 539 -5.30 -2.81 -18.60
C HIS A 539 -5.12 -2.73 -17.08
N GLU A 540 -5.40 -1.60 -16.43
CA GLU A 540 -5.46 -1.57 -14.96
C GLU A 540 -6.81 -2.00 -14.41
N LYS A 541 -6.77 -2.73 -13.30
CA LYS A 541 -7.96 -3.27 -12.64
C LYS A 541 -8.68 -2.18 -11.85
N VAL A 542 -10.02 -2.17 -11.89
CA VAL A 542 -10.80 -1.31 -10.98
C VAL A 542 -10.49 -1.63 -9.52
N GLY A 543 -10.48 -0.59 -8.70
CA GLY A 543 -10.18 -0.66 -7.28
C GLY A 543 -11.39 -0.57 -6.36
N THR A 544 -12.60 -0.91 -6.82
CA THR A 544 -13.77 -1.04 -5.91
C THR A 544 -13.40 -1.96 -4.76
N PHE A 545 -13.77 -1.66 -3.51
CA PHE A 545 -13.47 -2.59 -2.42
C PHE A 545 -14.61 -2.57 -1.42
N VAL A 546 -15.31 -3.70 -1.25
CA VAL A 546 -16.26 -3.89 -0.16
C VAL A 546 -15.43 -4.14 1.08
N LEU A 547 -15.47 -3.23 2.04
CA LEU A 547 -14.69 -3.30 3.27
C LEU A 547 -15.18 -4.48 4.13
N PRO A 548 -14.35 -5.49 4.35
CA PRO A 548 -14.70 -6.60 5.21
C PRO A 548 -14.53 -6.18 6.67
N LEU A 549 -15.56 -6.41 7.48
CA LEU A 549 -15.62 -5.98 8.87
C LEU A 549 -16.06 -7.10 9.84
N ASP A 550 -16.47 -8.26 9.33
CA ASP A 550 -16.86 -9.42 10.16
C ASP A 550 -15.84 -9.68 11.27
N LYS A 551 -14.55 -9.61 10.91
CA LYS A 551 -13.43 -9.67 11.85
C LYS A 551 -12.46 -8.53 11.62
N ILE A 552 -12.06 -7.86 12.70
CA ILE A 552 -10.80 -7.10 12.76
C ILE A 552 -9.72 -8.08 13.24
N GLY A 553 -8.62 -8.22 12.52
CA GLY A 553 -7.74 -9.39 12.60
C GLY A 553 -8.21 -10.53 11.70
N SER A 554 -7.80 -11.76 12.00
CA SER A 554 -8.15 -12.95 11.20
C SER A 554 -8.15 -14.24 12.02
N GLU A 555 -8.89 -15.24 11.54
CA GLU A 555 -8.84 -16.61 12.06
C GLU A 555 -7.58 -17.38 11.63
N THR A 556 -6.88 -16.93 10.58
CA THR A 556 -5.80 -17.69 9.93
C THR A 556 -4.46 -16.96 9.88
N ASN A 557 -4.45 -15.72 9.39
CA ASN A 557 -3.24 -14.92 9.17
C ASN A 557 -3.40 -13.53 9.78
N SER A 558 -3.77 -13.48 11.05
CA SER A 558 -4.03 -12.21 11.73
C SER A 558 -2.81 -11.30 11.76
N PHE A 559 -3.06 -10.00 11.90
CA PHE A 559 -2.04 -9.00 12.18
C PHE A 559 -1.21 -9.36 13.41
N LYS A 560 0.09 -9.05 13.36
CA LYS A 560 1.04 -9.19 14.48
C LYS A 560 1.47 -7.80 14.92
N GLY A 561 0.84 -7.32 16.00
CA GLY A 561 1.01 -5.95 16.44
C GLY A 561 -0.12 -5.48 17.33
N ALA A 562 -0.35 -4.17 17.31
CA ALA A 562 -1.44 -3.52 18.02
C ALA A 562 -2.29 -2.67 17.07
N ILE A 563 -3.60 -2.63 17.30
CA ILE A 563 -4.55 -1.76 16.61
C ILE A 563 -5.26 -0.90 17.66
N ASP A 564 -5.40 0.38 17.33
CA ASP A 564 -6.09 1.42 18.09
C ASP A 564 -7.01 2.21 17.13
N ASP A 565 -7.94 3.00 17.68
CA ASP A 565 -8.81 3.95 16.96
C ASP A 565 -9.39 3.41 15.64
N VAL A 566 -10.15 2.30 15.70
CA VAL A 566 -10.82 1.77 14.51
C VAL A 566 -12.12 2.55 14.26
N GLN A 567 -12.11 3.38 13.22
CA GLN A 567 -13.27 4.17 12.82
C GLN A 567 -13.71 3.84 11.40
N VAL A 568 -15.00 3.65 11.19
CA VAL A 568 -15.59 3.51 9.85
C VAL A 568 -16.68 4.55 9.68
N LYS A 569 -16.61 5.37 8.63
CA LYS A 569 -17.65 6.30 8.21
C LYS A 569 -18.36 5.79 6.96
N ASN A 570 -19.65 6.07 6.82
CA ASN A 570 -20.45 5.72 5.65
C ASN A 570 -20.37 6.73 4.50
N ILE A 571 -19.38 7.62 4.54
CA ILE A 571 -19.05 8.61 3.51
C ILE A 571 -17.61 8.42 3.06
N ALA A 572 -17.32 8.72 1.79
CA ALA A 572 -15.94 8.83 1.31
C ALA A 572 -15.44 10.24 1.61
N GLU A 573 -14.69 10.38 2.68
CA GLU A 573 -14.08 11.62 3.15
C GLU A 573 -12.55 11.47 3.12
N LYS A 574 -11.87 12.40 2.44
CA LYS A 574 -10.42 12.46 2.43
C LYS A 574 -9.93 12.98 3.79
N PRO A 575 -8.98 12.32 4.47
CA PRO A 575 -8.43 12.84 5.70
C PRO A 575 -7.67 14.14 5.43
N ILE A 576 -7.62 15.01 6.43
CA ILE A 576 -6.85 16.25 6.37
C ILE A 576 -5.37 15.90 6.59
N ASP A 577 -4.50 16.23 5.63
CA ASP A 577 -3.04 16.15 5.86
C ASP A 577 -2.65 17.22 6.90
N PRO A 578 -2.24 16.83 8.12
CA PRO A 578 -1.95 17.78 9.19
C PRO A 578 -0.71 18.64 8.89
N THR A 579 0.13 18.20 7.94
CA THR A 579 1.29 18.97 7.46
C THR A 579 0.88 20.07 6.50
N LEU A 580 -0.28 19.98 5.85
CA LEU A 580 -0.71 20.98 4.89
C LEU A 580 -0.95 22.32 5.60
N ILE A 581 -0.36 23.40 5.08
CA ILE A 581 -0.82 24.74 5.43
C ILE A 581 -2.13 24.96 4.64
N PRO A 582 -3.24 25.32 5.28
CA PRO A 582 -4.52 25.45 4.58
C PRO A 582 -4.43 26.51 3.48
N GLN A 583 -4.79 26.15 2.25
CA GLN A 583 -4.81 27.10 1.13
C GLN A 583 -5.73 28.30 1.37
N SER A 584 -6.79 28.12 2.17
CA SER A 584 -7.69 29.20 2.59
C SER A 584 -7.04 30.28 3.45
N GLU A 585 -5.88 29.99 4.05
CA GLU A 585 -5.04 30.97 4.77
C GLU A 585 -4.04 31.67 3.84
N MET A 586 -3.85 31.17 2.62
CA MET A 586 -2.87 31.66 1.66
C MET A 586 -3.44 32.74 0.74
N THR A 587 -2.53 33.53 0.15
CA THR A 587 -2.83 34.32 -1.05
C THR A 587 -1.77 34.10 -2.12
N ALA A 588 -2.17 34.11 -3.39
CA ALA A 588 -1.29 33.89 -4.53
C ALA A 588 -1.14 35.16 -5.37
N THR A 589 0.09 35.44 -5.80
CA THR A 589 0.40 36.49 -6.79
C THR A 589 1.34 35.91 -7.83
N ALA A 590 1.18 36.30 -9.09
CA ALA A 590 2.01 35.79 -10.18
C ALA A 590 2.63 36.92 -11.00
N THR A 591 3.70 36.62 -11.73
CA THR A 591 4.32 37.56 -12.68
C THR A 591 3.35 37.99 -13.77
N SER A 592 2.47 37.09 -14.17
CA SER A 592 1.34 37.36 -15.05
C SER A 592 0.23 36.35 -14.78
N GLU A 593 -1.00 36.74 -15.09
CA GLU A 593 -2.17 35.88 -15.09
C GLU A 593 -3.07 36.28 -16.25
N HIS A 594 -3.70 35.29 -16.89
CA HIS A 594 -4.68 35.57 -17.92
C HIS A 594 -6.00 36.07 -17.29
N THR A 595 -6.76 36.86 -18.06
CA THR A 595 -8.12 37.21 -17.64
C THR A 595 -8.95 35.93 -17.56
N ALA A 596 -9.75 35.74 -16.50
CA ALA A 596 -10.50 34.51 -16.33
C ALA A 596 -11.30 34.11 -17.58
N ALA A 597 -11.04 32.89 -18.04
CA ALA A 597 -11.68 32.27 -19.19
C ALA A 597 -12.18 30.88 -18.78
N GLY A 598 -13.41 30.81 -18.27
CA GLY A 598 -13.95 29.56 -17.72
C GLY A 598 -13.21 29.16 -16.45
N ASN A 599 -12.46 28.04 -16.50
CA ASN A 599 -11.75 27.48 -15.36
C ASN A 599 -10.24 27.82 -15.35
N GLU A 600 -9.76 28.74 -16.19
CA GLU A 600 -8.34 29.11 -16.22
C GLU A 600 -8.10 30.63 -16.10
N GLY A 601 -6.97 31.01 -15.50
CA GLY A 601 -6.45 32.37 -15.52
C GLY A 601 -5.79 32.81 -14.22
N TYR A 602 -6.59 33.05 -13.18
CA TYR A 602 -6.15 33.72 -11.95
C TYR A 602 -5.13 32.91 -11.14
N ALA A 603 -4.16 33.60 -10.53
CA ALA A 603 -3.20 32.97 -9.61
C ALA A 603 -3.89 32.30 -8.41
N SER A 604 -5.05 32.82 -7.97
CA SER A 604 -5.84 32.22 -6.89
C SER A 604 -6.39 30.83 -7.23
N TYR A 605 -6.54 30.49 -8.52
CA TYR A 605 -6.96 29.15 -8.93
C TYR A 605 -5.91 28.08 -8.68
N ALA A 606 -4.66 28.47 -8.36
CA ALA A 606 -3.64 27.52 -7.95
C ALA A 606 -3.71 27.13 -6.46
N ILE A 607 -4.65 27.73 -5.69
CA ILE A 607 -4.82 27.52 -4.24
C ILE A 607 -6.30 27.52 -3.86
N ASP A 608 -7.19 27.03 -4.73
CA ASP A 608 -8.63 26.98 -4.46
C ASP A 608 -9.16 25.57 -4.14
N GLY A 609 -8.29 24.56 -4.15
CA GLY A 609 -8.60 23.19 -3.80
C GLY A 609 -9.44 22.46 -4.86
N ASN A 610 -9.52 23.01 -6.08
CA ASN A 610 -10.22 22.44 -7.20
C ASN A 610 -9.25 22.16 -8.37
N GLU A 611 -8.90 20.89 -8.53
CA GLU A 611 -7.98 20.42 -9.58
C GLU A 611 -8.46 20.69 -11.03
N ASN A 612 -9.71 21.12 -11.21
CA ASN A 612 -10.28 21.49 -12.51
C ASN A 612 -10.13 22.98 -12.85
N THR A 613 -9.72 23.82 -11.90
CA THR A 613 -9.34 25.22 -12.09
C THR A 613 -7.82 25.33 -12.16
N ILE A 614 -7.30 26.31 -12.91
CA ILE A 614 -5.85 26.52 -13.05
C ILE A 614 -5.47 27.99 -13.04
N TRP A 615 -4.36 28.32 -12.40
CA TRP A 615 -3.59 29.50 -12.78
C TRP A 615 -3.00 29.28 -14.18
N HIS A 616 -3.02 30.32 -15.01
CA HIS A 616 -2.34 30.34 -16.29
C HIS A 616 -1.73 31.73 -16.54
N THR A 617 -0.47 31.80 -16.94
CA THR A 617 0.17 33.06 -17.36
C THR A 617 -0.60 33.72 -18.49
N ASP A 618 -0.48 35.04 -18.65
CA ASP A 618 -1.16 35.73 -19.74
C ASP A 618 -0.72 35.19 -21.12
N TRP A 619 -1.60 35.24 -22.12
CA TRP A 619 -1.30 34.72 -23.45
C TRP A 619 -0.33 35.63 -24.24
N ALA A 620 -0.16 36.88 -23.81
CA ALA A 620 0.64 37.87 -24.53
C ALA A 620 1.96 38.18 -23.82
N GLY A 621 3.08 38.10 -24.57
CA GLY A 621 4.36 38.65 -24.14
C GLY A 621 5.05 37.89 -23.00
N VAL A 622 4.79 36.60 -22.83
CA VAL A 622 5.44 35.77 -21.81
C VAL A 622 6.93 35.62 -22.11
N THR A 623 7.76 36.01 -21.14
CA THR A 623 9.20 35.78 -21.15
C THR A 623 9.59 35.07 -19.86
N PHE A 624 10.35 33.99 -19.95
CA PHE A 624 10.89 33.31 -18.78
C PHE A 624 11.99 34.13 -18.08
N PRO A 625 12.15 34.00 -16.75
CA PRO A 625 11.34 33.15 -15.88
C PRO A 625 9.97 33.76 -15.55
N GLN A 626 8.97 32.90 -15.35
CA GLN A 626 7.67 33.26 -14.78
C GLN A 626 7.58 32.69 -13.37
N ASN A 627 6.87 33.35 -12.46
CA ASN A 627 6.71 32.82 -11.11
C ASN A 627 5.34 33.08 -10.53
N ILE A 628 5.00 32.24 -9.56
CA ILE A 628 3.87 32.39 -8.66
C ILE A 628 4.41 32.36 -7.23
N THR A 629 4.03 33.35 -6.44
CA THR A 629 4.42 33.56 -5.05
C THR A 629 3.20 33.39 -4.16
N LEU A 630 3.30 32.48 -3.20
CA LEU A 630 2.32 32.22 -2.16
C LEU A 630 2.75 32.97 -0.89
N ASN A 631 1.86 33.77 -0.33
CA ASN A 631 1.94 34.21 1.07
C ASN A 631 1.17 33.18 1.91
N LEU A 632 1.81 32.64 2.95
CA LEU A 632 1.33 31.49 3.70
C LEU A 632 0.28 31.83 4.78
N GLY A 633 -0.03 33.11 5.01
CA GLY A 633 -0.94 33.55 6.08
C GLY A 633 -0.29 33.63 7.47
N GLY A 634 0.96 33.17 7.61
CA GLY A 634 1.74 33.21 8.85
C GLY A 634 3.19 32.77 8.63
N GLU A 635 4.01 32.79 9.69
CA GLU A 635 5.33 32.16 9.68
C GLU A 635 5.18 30.67 10.00
N HIS A 636 5.72 29.82 9.13
CA HIS A 636 5.74 28.37 9.32
C HIS A 636 7.15 27.84 9.10
N THR A 637 7.52 26.76 9.81
CA THR A 637 8.68 25.95 9.43
C THR A 637 8.20 24.93 8.40
N ILE A 638 8.71 25.00 7.18
CA ILE A 638 8.27 24.20 6.03
C ILE A 638 9.41 23.34 5.50
N ASN A 639 9.09 22.19 4.91
CA ASN A 639 10.07 21.26 4.35
C ASN A 639 9.61 20.55 3.07
N LYS A 640 8.36 20.75 2.66
CA LYS A 640 7.79 20.12 1.46
C LYS A 640 6.90 21.10 0.70
N PHE A 641 6.99 21.07 -0.62
CA PHE A 641 6.15 21.82 -1.56
C PHE A 641 5.65 20.87 -2.64
N THR A 642 4.38 21.00 -3.03
CA THR A 642 3.83 20.21 -4.15
C THR A 642 3.23 21.10 -5.23
N TYR A 643 3.36 20.63 -6.47
CA TYR A 643 2.85 21.24 -7.69
C TYR A 643 2.01 20.22 -8.44
N LEU A 644 0.71 20.48 -8.62
CA LEU A 644 -0.16 19.71 -9.49
C LEU A 644 -0.26 20.41 -10.85
N PRO A 645 0.24 19.77 -11.94
CA PRO A 645 0.03 20.28 -13.29
C PRO A 645 -1.46 20.28 -13.66
N ARG A 646 -1.82 20.99 -14.73
CA ARG A 646 -3.20 20.95 -15.26
C ARG A 646 -3.64 19.53 -15.63
N GLN A 647 -4.89 19.18 -15.31
CA GLN A 647 -5.44 17.83 -15.53
C GLN A 647 -5.96 17.59 -16.95
N SER A 648 -6.04 18.63 -17.78
CA SER A 648 -6.40 18.56 -19.20
C SER A 648 -5.50 19.46 -20.06
N GLY A 649 -5.06 18.93 -21.20
CA GLY A 649 -4.07 19.56 -22.09
C GLY A 649 -2.64 19.55 -21.53
N ASP A 650 -1.68 20.04 -22.33
CA ASP A 650 -0.25 20.09 -21.96
C ASP A 650 0.31 21.52 -21.83
N ASN A 651 -0.35 22.51 -22.40
CA ASN A 651 0.13 23.90 -22.39
C ASN A 651 0.29 24.42 -20.96
N GLY A 652 1.45 24.97 -20.63
CA GLY A 652 1.70 25.53 -19.31
C GLY A 652 2.32 24.57 -18.29
N LYS A 653 2.53 23.28 -18.61
CA LYS A 653 3.18 22.35 -17.69
C LYS A 653 4.66 22.73 -17.50
N ILE A 654 5.07 22.94 -16.25
CA ILE A 654 6.42 23.38 -15.89
C ILE A 654 7.42 22.24 -16.14
N GLU A 655 8.45 22.51 -16.94
CA GLU A 655 9.54 21.58 -17.19
C GLU A 655 10.71 21.85 -16.25
N GLN A 656 11.21 23.09 -16.22
CA GLN A 656 12.33 23.49 -15.35
C GLN A 656 11.87 24.46 -14.29
N TYR A 657 12.24 24.21 -13.04
CA TYR A 657 11.80 25.01 -11.91
C TYR A 657 12.94 25.38 -10.96
N GLU A 658 12.71 26.45 -10.20
CA GLU A 658 13.41 26.82 -8.99
C GLU A 658 12.36 27.11 -7.90
N LEU A 659 12.60 26.63 -6.68
CA LEU A 659 11.79 26.92 -5.50
C LEU A 659 12.57 27.84 -4.57
N GLN A 660 11.94 28.96 -4.21
CA GLN A 660 12.51 29.95 -3.31
C GLN A 660 11.60 30.18 -2.10
N VAL A 661 12.19 30.51 -0.94
CA VAL A 661 11.45 30.86 0.28
C VAL A 661 11.87 32.24 0.78
N SER A 662 11.00 32.88 1.55
CA SER A 662 11.26 34.17 2.17
C SER A 662 10.53 34.31 3.51
N THR A 663 11.11 35.05 4.45
CA THR A 663 10.47 35.43 5.72
C THR A 663 9.88 36.85 5.70
N ASP A 664 10.27 37.69 4.73
CA ASP A 664 9.83 39.09 4.60
C ASP A 664 8.96 39.35 3.36
N GLY A 665 8.90 38.40 2.42
CA GLY A 665 8.20 38.55 1.14
C GLY A 665 8.94 39.40 0.11
N GLU A 666 10.16 39.86 0.41
CA GLU A 666 10.98 40.71 -0.47
C GLU A 666 12.28 39.98 -0.88
N THR A 667 13.00 39.41 0.09
CA THR A 667 14.26 38.71 -0.10
C THR A 667 14.02 37.21 -0.17
N PHE A 668 14.28 36.61 -1.33
CA PHE A 668 14.05 35.20 -1.58
C PHE A 668 15.35 34.41 -1.63
N THR A 669 15.38 33.27 -0.94
CA THR A 669 16.50 32.32 -0.94
C THR A 669 16.08 31.04 -1.64
N LYS A 670 16.90 30.57 -2.59
CA LYS A 670 16.69 29.30 -3.29
C LYS A 670 16.85 28.13 -2.34
N VAL A 671 15.88 27.22 -2.31
CA VAL A 671 15.90 25.98 -1.52
C VAL A 671 15.94 24.72 -2.38
N ALA A 672 15.46 24.79 -3.63
CA ALA A 672 15.52 23.69 -4.58
C ALA A 672 15.51 24.18 -6.03
N GLU A 673 15.98 23.35 -6.96
CA GLU A 673 15.82 23.53 -8.41
C GLU A 673 15.82 22.17 -9.10
N GLY A 674 15.24 22.07 -10.29
CA GLY A 674 15.24 20.81 -11.03
C GLY A 674 14.40 20.82 -12.31
N THR A 675 14.20 19.61 -12.83
CA THR A 675 13.38 19.34 -14.01
C THR A 675 12.30 18.31 -13.68
N TRP A 676 11.08 18.51 -14.16
CA TRP A 676 9.98 17.55 -14.06
C TRP A 676 9.62 16.94 -15.41
N ASN A 677 9.14 15.70 -15.37
CA ASN A 677 8.48 15.09 -16.52
C ASN A 677 7.18 15.82 -16.84
N ILE A 678 6.89 15.97 -18.13
CA ILE A 678 5.66 16.59 -18.63
C ILE A 678 4.52 15.56 -18.62
N ASP A 679 3.81 15.51 -17.50
CA ASP A 679 2.64 14.66 -17.31
C ASP A 679 1.63 15.34 -16.35
N LYS A 680 0.61 14.61 -15.87
CA LYS A 680 -0.44 15.16 -14.99
C LYS A 680 -0.24 14.83 -13.50
N SER A 681 0.77 14.03 -13.17
CA SER A 681 1.02 13.57 -11.81
C SER A 681 1.49 14.71 -10.91
N LEU A 682 1.12 14.63 -9.63
CA LEU A 682 1.58 15.54 -8.58
C LEU A 682 3.11 15.51 -8.50
N LYS A 683 3.72 16.70 -8.46
CA LYS A 683 5.17 16.87 -8.29
C LYS A 683 5.47 17.27 -6.87
N THR A 684 6.49 16.65 -6.28
CA THR A 684 6.90 16.91 -4.89
C THR A 684 8.34 17.40 -4.84
N ILE A 685 8.57 18.45 -4.04
CA ILE A 685 9.88 18.96 -3.69
C ILE A 685 10.03 18.83 -2.18
N ASN A 686 11.04 18.08 -1.74
CA ASN A 686 11.46 18.03 -0.34
C ASN A 686 12.74 18.84 -0.17
N PHE A 687 12.88 19.55 0.94
CA PHE A 687 14.03 20.37 1.28
C PHE A 687 14.21 20.45 2.80
N ASP A 688 15.39 20.86 3.26
CA ASP A 688 15.66 21.00 4.70
C ASP A 688 14.67 21.96 5.37
N PRO A 689 14.18 21.67 6.59
CA PRO A 689 13.25 22.54 7.30
C PRO A 689 13.72 23.99 7.37
N VAL A 690 12.89 24.92 6.90
CA VAL A 690 13.20 26.35 6.84
C VAL A 690 11.98 27.18 7.25
N LYS A 691 12.22 28.24 8.02
CA LYS A 691 11.18 29.22 8.34
C LYS A 691 10.83 30.05 7.11
N ALA A 692 9.55 30.17 6.80
CA ALA A 692 9.06 30.96 5.69
C ALA A 692 7.70 31.59 6.02
N THR A 693 7.48 32.79 5.49
CA THR A 693 6.16 33.43 5.35
C THR A 693 5.69 33.42 3.90
N HIS A 694 6.62 33.24 2.95
CA HIS A 694 6.34 33.18 1.52
C HIS A 694 7.13 32.06 0.84
N VAL A 695 6.52 31.45 -0.18
CA VAL A 695 7.14 30.48 -1.09
C VAL A 695 6.92 30.93 -2.52
N ARG A 696 7.95 30.87 -3.35
CA ARG A 696 7.88 31.23 -4.78
C ARG A 696 8.33 30.06 -5.64
N LEU A 697 7.44 29.60 -6.50
CA LEU A 697 7.76 28.68 -7.58
C LEU A 697 8.12 29.49 -8.83
N VAL A 698 9.36 29.36 -9.28
CA VAL A 698 9.89 29.99 -10.48
C VAL A 698 9.98 28.95 -11.57
N ALA A 699 9.24 29.13 -12.65
CA ALA A 699 9.37 28.32 -13.86
C ALA A 699 10.38 28.98 -14.79
N ASN A 700 11.41 28.23 -15.16
CA ASN A 700 12.45 28.63 -16.11
C ASN A 700 12.14 28.14 -17.54
N ASP A 701 11.38 27.06 -17.66
CA ASP A 701 10.90 26.51 -18.93
C ASP A 701 9.59 25.73 -18.72
N ALA A 702 8.71 25.74 -19.71
CA ALA A 702 7.41 25.09 -19.66
C ALA A 702 6.79 24.92 -21.06
N VAL A 703 5.91 23.93 -21.19
CA VAL A 703 5.29 23.56 -22.47
C VAL A 703 4.53 24.75 -23.07
N GLY A 704 4.80 25.02 -24.35
CA GLY A 704 4.11 26.06 -25.11
C GLY A 704 4.54 27.48 -24.79
N ASN A 705 5.58 27.68 -23.97
CA ASN A 705 6.03 28.98 -23.45
C ASN A 705 5.03 29.69 -22.53
N PHE A 706 4.16 28.93 -21.88
CA PHE A 706 3.24 29.42 -20.85
C PHE A 706 3.51 28.68 -19.55
N VAL A 707 2.98 29.17 -18.44
CA VAL A 707 3.04 28.47 -17.15
C VAL A 707 1.65 28.34 -16.57
N SER A 708 1.36 27.17 -16.01
CA SER A 708 0.09 26.87 -15.37
C SER A 708 0.28 25.96 -14.15
N ALA A 709 -0.62 26.09 -13.19
CA ALA A 709 -0.73 25.21 -12.04
C ALA A 709 -2.21 24.98 -11.71
N ALA A 710 -2.61 23.72 -11.52
CA ALA A 710 -3.92 23.39 -10.98
C ALA A 710 -3.93 23.61 -9.48
N GLU A 711 -2.96 23.03 -8.75
CA GLU A 711 -2.86 23.19 -7.30
C GLU A 711 -1.42 23.34 -6.86
N LEU A 712 -1.20 24.20 -5.86
CA LEU A 712 0.07 24.37 -5.16
C LEU A 712 -0.17 24.18 -3.67
N ASN A 713 0.68 23.38 -3.03
CA ASN A 713 0.61 23.18 -1.59
C ASN A 713 1.97 23.35 -0.93
N VAL A 714 1.93 23.85 0.31
CA VAL A 714 3.09 24.04 1.17
C VAL A 714 2.84 23.28 2.46
N HIS A 715 3.82 22.50 2.88
CA HIS A 715 3.69 21.64 4.05
C HIS A 715 4.62 22.12 5.17
N LYS A 716 4.04 22.30 6.36
CA LYS A 716 4.74 22.58 7.61
C LYS A 716 5.26 21.28 8.23
N VAL A 717 6.31 21.40 9.01
CA VAL A 717 6.79 20.31 9.87
C VAL A 717 5.81 20.15 11.05
N THR A 718 5.24 18.96 11.22
CA THR A 718 4.23 18.65 12.26
C THR A 718 4.79 18.12 13.57
N GLU A 719 6.04 17.66 13.56
CA GLU A 719 6.73 17.17 14.76
C GLU A 719 7.90 18.10 15.09
N GLU A 720 7.98 18.57 16.34
CA GLU A 720 9.27 18.99 16.87
C GLU A 720 10.21 17.79 16.73
N ILE A 721 11.15 17.83 15.78
CA ILE A 721 12.29 16.91 15.81
C ILE A 721 12.84 17.03 17.24
N PRO A 722 12.80 15.97 18.07
CA PRO A 722 13.36 16.06 19.40
C PRO A 722 14.83 16.39 19.16
N GLU A 723 15.22 17.63 19.46
CA GLU A 723 16.59 18.07 19.29
C GLU A 723 17.46 17.00 19.96
N VAL A 724 18.35 16.37 19.20
CA VAL A 724 19.35 15.45 19.76
C VAL A 724 20.28 16.33 20.58
N GLY A 725 19.83 16.68 21.78
CA GLY A 725 20.56 17.49 22.72
C GLY A 725 21.76 16.70 23.21
N GLY A 726 22.79 17.41 23.63
CA GLY A 726 23.99 16.83 24.22
C GLY A 726 25.22 17.64 23.89
N LYS A 727 26.33 17.34 24.56
CA LYS A 727 27.55 18.12 24.44
C LYS A 727 28.79 17.26 24.57
N VAL A 728 29.87 17.74 23.96
CA VAL A 728 31.19 17.18 24.20
C VAL A 728 31.64 17.51 25.61
N ALA A 729 31.87 16.48 26.41
CA ALA A 729 32.61 16.62 27.66
C ALA A 729 34.10 16.68 27.32
N ILE A 730 34.78 17.76 27.72
CA ILE A 730 36.23 17.90 27.55
C ILE A 730 36.86 18.34 28.86
N THR A 731 37.89 17.63 29.30
CA THR A 731 38.62 17.94 30.54
C THR A 731 40.11 17.85 30.32
N ALA A 732 40.87 18.76 30.91
CA ALA A 732 42.33 18.74 30.88
C ALA A 732 42.87 19.36 32.19
N PRO A 733 44.15 19.15 32.52
CA PRO A 733 44.81 19.89 33.59
C PRO A 733 44.75 21.41 33.33
N THR A 734 44.54 22.20 34.38
CA THR A 734 44.52 23.67 34.26
C THR A 734 45.91 24.27 34.06
N GLU A 735 46.95 23.55 34.49
CA GLU A 735 48.35 23.98 34.39
C GLU A 735 49.26 22.77 34.18
N VAL A 736 50.28 22.91 33.34
CA VAL A 736 51.35 21.94 33.07
C VAL A 736 52.70 22.66 32.92
N LYS A 737 53.81 21.96 33.04
CA LYS A 737 55.13 22.57 32.79
C LYS A 737 55.67 22.24 31.40
N VAL A 738 56.58 23.08 30.90
CA VAL A 738 57.31 22.80 29.66
C VAL A 738 57.97 21.42 29.74
N ASN A 739 57.86 20.64 28.67
CA ASN A 739 58.27 19.24 28.50
C ASN A 739 57.44 18.18 29.27
N GLU A 740 56.34 18.56 29.94
CA GLU A 740 55.41 17.60 30.54
C GLU A 740 54.36 17.12 29.52
N LYS A 741 53.94 15.85 29.67
CA LYS A 741 52.81 15.30 28.91
C LYS A 741 51.49 15.81 29.48
N VAL A 742 50.56 16.09 28.59
CA VAL A 742 49.21 16.59 28.88
C VAL A 742 48.21 15.59 28.32
N ASN A 743 47.26 15.17 29.15
CA ASN A 743 46.14 14.33 28.73
C ASN A 743 44.89 15.19 28.66
N VAL A 744 44.34 15.33 27.46
CA VAL A 744 43.05 15.99 27.22
C VAL A 744 42.02 14.90 27.00
N GLU A 745 41.09 14.77 27.91
CA GLU A 745 40.12 13.69 27.92
C GLU A 745 38.80 14.19 27.33
N LEU A 746 38.21 13.40 26.42
CA LEU A 746 36.96 13.72 25.75
C LEU A 746 35.93 12.59 25.90
N GLY A 747 34.66 12.97 25.91
CA GLY A 747 33.51 12.08 25.88
C GLY A 747 32.25 12.82 25.44
N ILE A 748 31.11 12.17 25.60
CA ILE A 748 29.78 12.73 25.34
C ILE A 748 28.98 12.78 26.62
N ASN A 749 28.12 13.78 26.75
CA ASN A 749 27.24 13.91 27.90
C ASN A 749 25.90 14.51 27.50
N GLU A 750 24.87 14.22 28.30
CA GLU A 750 23.51 14.74 28.14
C GLU A 750 22.89 14.43 26.77
N ILE A 751 23.25 13.28 26.15
CA ILE A 751 22.69 12.84 24.87
C ILE A 751 21.25 12.40 25.10
N LYS A 752 20.32 13.06 24.43
CA LYS A 752 18.88 12.78 24.52
C LYS A 752 18.37 12.07 23.27
N ASN A 753 17.33 11.28 23.45
CA ASN A 753 16.49 10.70 22.38
C ASN A 753 17.17 9.68 21.45
N ILE A 754 18.47 9.43 21.58
CA ILE A 754 19.21 8.40 20.82
C ILE A 754 20.22 7.65 21.71
N SER A 755 20.69 6.49 21.24
CA SER A 755 21.85 5.78 21.79
C SER A 755 23.08 6.02 20.92
N PRO A 756 24.12 6.72 21.39
CA PRO A 756 25.29 6.99 20.56
C PRO A 756 26.20 5.76 20.46
N TYR A 757 26.53 5.29 19.25
CA TYR A 757 27.45 4.17 18.99
C TYR A 757 28.80 4.60 18.40
N ALA A 758 28.85 5.78 17.80
CA ALA A 758 30.06 6.38 17.27
C ALA A 758 30.13 7.88 17.60
N SER A 759 31.34 8.44 17.59
CA SER A 759 31.57 9.88 17.66
C SER A 759 32.67 10.32 16.71
N ASP A 760 32.52 11.53 16.16
CA ASP A 760 33.46 12.18 15.26
C ASP A 760 33.75 13.60 15.74
N PHE A 761 34.97 13.79 16.26
CA PHE A 761 35.44 15.06 16.80
C PHE A 761 36.60 15.60 15.98
N THR A 762 36.54 16.88 15.60
CA THR A 762 37.72 17.60 15.11
C THR A 762 38.20 18.55 16.18
N ILE A 763 39.42 18.35 16.68
CA ILE A 763 39.99 19.06 17.82
C ILE A 763 41.08 20.00 17.32
N THR A 764 41.03 21.26 17.75
CA THR A 764 42.03 22.29 17.46
C THR A 764 42.80 22.62 18.73
N TYR A 765 44.13 22.70 18.61
CA TYR A 765 45.06 23.09 19.66
C TYR A 765 46.14 24.02 19.07
N ASP A 766 46.83 24.79 19.91
CA ASP A 766 47.92 25.66 19.47
C ASP A 766 49.21 24.85 19.22
N PRO A 767 49.65 24.70 17.96
CA PRO A 767 50.83 23.93 17.62
C PRO A 767 52.14 24.65 17.96
N GLU A 768 52.14 25.92 18.39
CA GLU A 768 53.33 26.57 18.95
C GLU A 768 53.52 26.18 20.42
N VAL A 769 52.44 25.84 21.12
CA VAL A 769 52.44 25.53 22.56
C VAL A 769 52.50 24.02 22.85
N PHE A 770 51.87 23.19 22.01
CA PHE A 770 51.82 21.74 22.21
C PHE A 770 52.29 20.95 20.98
N ASP A 771 52.90 19.79 21.22
CA ASP A 771 53.10 18.73 20.22
C ASP A 771 52.09 17.61 20.43
N TYR A 772 51.47 17.14 19.36
CA TYR A 772 50.59 15.96 19.39
C TYR A 772 51.41 14.68 19.51
N ASN A 773 51.04 13.82 20.46
CA ASN A 773 51.66 12.52 20.66
C ASN A 773 50.82 11.39 20.05
N GLU A 774 49.64 11.15 20.63
CA GLU A 774 48.78 10.01 20.32
C GLU A 774 47.34 10.28 20.74
N VAL A 775 46.42 9.44 20.25
CA VAL A 775 45.07 9.31 20.80
C VAL A 775 44.84 7.87 21.21
N THR A 776 44.28 7.67 22.39
CA THR A 776 44.03 6.34 22.94
C THR A 776 42.63 6.25 23.54
N SER A 777 42.09 5.03 23.57
CA SER A 777 40.87 4.75 24.33
C SER A 777 41.19 4.67 25.82
N LYS A 778 40.33 5.24 26.66
CA LYS A 778 40.45 5.16 28.13
C LYS A 778 39.71 3.97 28.73
N ILE A 779 38.84 3.33 27.96
CA ILE A 779 37.95 2.28 28.45
C ILE A 779 37.98 1.07 27.51
N GLU A 780 37.82 -0.11 28.09
CA GLU A 780 37.67 -1.34 27.32
C GLU A 780 36.34 -1.31 26.54
N GLY A 781 36.34 -1.85 25.32
CA GLY A 781 35.13 -1.89 24.47
C GLY A 781 34.89 -0.64 23.61
N VAL A 782 35.72 0.40 23.68
CA VAL A 782 35.67 1.54 22.73
C VAL A 782 36.96 1.59 21.91
N LEU A 783 36.80 1.58 20.58
CA LEU A 783 37.90 1.79 19.63
C LEU A 783 38.05 3.28 19.36
N VAL A 784 39.27 3.80 19.43
CA VAL A 784 39.58 5.20 19.12
C VAL A 784 40.68 5.27 18.07
N THR A 785 40.51 6.13 17.07
CA THR A 785 41.53 6.41 16.06
C THR A 785 41.63 7.92 15.82
N GLY A 786 42.85 8.39 15.60
CA GLY A 786 43.15 9.81 15.40
C GLY A 786 43.98 10.03 14.15
N LYS A 787 43.62 11.03 13.37
CA LYS A 787 44.37 11.45 12.18
C LYS A 787 44.61 12.95 12.23
N LYS A 788 45.87 13.35 12.11
CA LYS A 788 46.25 14.75 11.90
C LYS A 788 45.65 15.25 10.59
N VAL A 789 44.85 16.31 10.67
CA VAL A 789 44.23 16.95 9.51
C VAL A 789 45.18 17.99 8.95
N GLU A 790 45.68 18.86 9.83
CA GLU A 790 46.71 19.87 9.57
C GLU A 790 47.48 20.17 10.87
N GLU A 791 48.50 21.03 10.81
CA GLU A 791 49.21 21.44 12.02
C GLU A 791 48.24 22.12 13.01
N GLY A 792 48.19 21.66 14.26
CA GLY A 792 47.23 22.15 15.26
C GLY A 792 45.82 21.58 15.17
N LYS A 793 45.51 20.64 14.24
CA LYS A 793 44.19 20.00 14.16
C LYS A 793 44.22 18.48 14.00
N ILE A 794 43.46 17.77 14.84
CA ILE A 794 43.32 16.31 14.81
C ILE A 794 41.84 15.94 14.67
N ARG A 795 41.51 15.04 13.74
CA ARG A 795 40.20 14.37 13.71
C ARG A 795 40.30 13.07 14.49
N VAL A 796 39.39 12.87 15.43
CA VAL A 796 39.31 11.71 16.31
C VAL A 796 37.96 11.04 16.10
N LEU A 797 38.01 9.75 15.76
CA LEU A 797 36.83 8.89 15.68
C LEU A 797 36.85 7.92 16.84
N ALA A 798 35.70 7.71 17.48
CA ALA A 798 35.52 6.64 18.43
C ALA A 798 34.27 5.82 18.09
N SER A 799 34.33 4.49 18.26
CA SER A 799 33.17 3.61 18.11
C SER A 799 33.12 2.59 19.23
N SER A 800 31.91 2.19 19.61
CA SER A 800 31.72 1.02 20.48
C SER A 800 32.06 -0.27 19.72
N LEU A 801 32.70 -1.22 20.39
CA LEU A 801 33.02 -2.56 19.87
C LEU A 801 31.94 -3.61 20.21
N GLY A 802 30.86 -3.20 20.90
CA GLY A 802 29.76 -4.06 21.32
C GLY A 802 28.39 -3.35 21.27
N GLY A 803 27.34 -4.04 21.73
CA GLY A 803 25.94 -3.55 21.64
C GLY A 803 25.56 -2.45 22.64
N ASP A 804 26.43 -2.11 23.59
CA ASP A 804 26.11 -1.23 24.73
C ASP A 804 26.29 0.28 24.44
N GLY A 805 26.67 0.67 23.22
CA GLY A 805 26.90 2.07 22.83
C GLY A 805 28.17 2.70 23.42
N LEU A 806 28.35 4.01 23.21
CA LEU A 806 29.36 4.85 23.83
C LEU A 806 28.83 5.36 25.18
N PRO A 807 29.63 5.30 26.27
CA PRO A 807 29.14 5.70 27.58
C PRO A 807 28.98 7.22 27.68
N GLN A 808 27.83 7.64 28.24
CA GLN A 808 27.57 9.04 28.56
C GLN A 808 28.15 9.42 29.93
N GLY A 809 28.59 10.68 30.07
CA GLY A 809 29.09 11.23 31.34
C GLY A 809 30.48 10.72 31.74
N THR A 810 31.11 9.90 30.90
CA THR A 810 32.47 9.37 31.09
C THR A 810 33.34 9.72 29.89
N ASN A 811 34.53 10.28 30.14
CA ASN A 811 35.49 10.54 29.06
C ASN A 811 36.16 9.22 28.63
N PHE A 812 35.95 8.84 27.37
CA PHE A 812 36.45 7.59 26.78
C PHE A 812 37.59 7.79 25.78
N ILE A 813 37.85 9.03 25.34
CA ILE A 813 39.00 9.40 24.50
C ILE A 813 40.06 10.08 25.37
N ASN A 814 41.33 9.73 25.17
CA ASN A 814 42.48 10.49 25.67
C ASN A 814 43.31 11.01 24.49
N LEU A 815 43.40 12.33 24.36
CA LEU A 815 44.30 13.02 23.45
C LEU A 815 45.58 13.41 24.20
N GLY A 816 46.68 12.73 23.87
CA GLY A 816 47.99 12.98 24.46
C GLY A 816 48.74 14.09 23.73
N LEU A 817 49.09 15.16 24.45
CA LEU A 817 49.94 16.27 23.98
C LEU A 817 51.21 16.39 24.83
N THR A 818 52.24 17.09 24.34
CA THR A 818 53.42 17.48 25.12
C THR A 818 53.57 19.00 25.08
N ALA A 819 53.65 19.64 26.25
CA ALA A 819 53.84 21.08 26.32
C ALA A 819 55.28 21.46 25.92
N LYS A 820 55.45 22.37 24.95
CA LYS A 820 56.78 22.75 24.44
C LYS A 820 57.14 24.22 24.61
N ALA A 821 56.16 25.10 24.79
CA ALA A 821 56.38 26.53 24.99
C ALA A 821 55.53 27.07 26.15
N ILE A 822 56.04 28.09 26.83
CA ILE A 822 55.32 28.79 27.90
C ILE A 822 54.11 29.51 27.30
N SER A 823 52.94 29.37 27.93
CA SER A 823 51.73 30.08 27.57
C SER A 823 50.94 30.40 28.84
N GLU A 824 50.48 31.65 28.98
CA GLU A 824 49.59 32.01 30.09
C GLU A 824 48.25 31.28 30.00
N GLU A 825 47.76 31.08 28.78
CA GLU A 825 46.53 30.37 28.47
C GLU A 825 46.56 29.90 27.01
N SER A 826 46.40 28.60 26.79
CA SER A 826 46.20 28.01 25.45
C SER A 826 44.87 27.26 25.44
N VAL A 827 44.04 27.54 24.44
CA VAL A 827 42.69 26.98 24.30
C VAL A 827 42.74 25.76 23.39
N ILE A 828 42.04 24.70 23.81
CA ILE A 828 41.77 23.52 22.99
C ILE A 828 40.27 23.46 22.74
N THR A 829 39.87 23.46 21.48
CA THR A 829 38.46 23.48 21.05
C THR A 829 38.10 22.23 20.27
N VAL A 830 36.82 21.86 20.31
CA VAL A 830 36.24 20.87 19.42
C VAL A 830 35.44 21.63 18.35
N ASP A 831 35.93 21.62 17.11
CA ASP A 831 35.39 22.41 16.01
C ASP A 831 34.26 21.68 15.26
N ILE A 832 34.29 20.35 15.26
CA ILE A 832 33.22 19.46 14.76
C ILE A 832 32.91 18.47 15.87
N ALA A 833 31.63 18.31 16.19
CA ALA A 833 31.16 17.40 17.21
C ALA A 833 29.92 16.65 16.74
N GLN A 834 30.09 15.38 16.37
CA GLN A 834 29.02 14.55 15.85
C GLN A 834 28.97 13.20 16.57
N VAL A 835 27.77 12.62 16.66
CA VAL A 835 27.53 11.26 17.16
C VAL A 835 26.72 10.46 16.15
N GLY A 836 27.02 9.17 16.03
CA GLY A 836 26.26 8.23 15.21
C GLY A 836 25.33 7.37 16.07
N ASP A 837 24.06 7.22 15.67
CA ASP A 837 23.09 6.35 16.35
C ASP A 837 23.15 4.88 15.86
N GLU A 838 22.33 4.02 16.46
CA GLU A 838 22.19 2.60 16.11
C GLU A 838 21.76 2.34 14.65
N ASN A 839 21.11 3.32 14.02
CA ASN A 839 20.60 3.24 12.65
C ASN A 839 21.59 3.81 11.62
N GLY A 840 22.73 4.34 12.09
CA GLY A 840 23.76 4.94 11.25
C GLY A 840 23.49 6.40 10.87
N ASN A 841 22.52 7.07 11.50
CA ASN A 841 22.32 8.50 11.32
C ASN A 841 23.36 9.29 12.13
N VAL A 842 23.73 10.46 11.63
CA VAL A 842 24.74 11.33 12.25
C VAL A 842 24.07 12.59 12.76
N HIS A 843 24.29 12.91 14.04
CA HIS A 843 23.69 14.05 14.73
C HIS A 843 24.78 15.00 15.25
N GLU A 844 24.59 16.31 15.09
CA GLU A 844 25.50 17.31 15.69
C GLU A 844 25.18 17.52 17.18
N ILE A 845 26.23 17.70 17.99
CA ILE A 845 26.11 18.01 19.42
C ILE A 845 26.90 19.27 19.79
N GLU A 846 26.62 19.86 20.95
CA GLU A 846 27.31 21.08 21.39
C GLU A 846 28.83 20.85 21.54
N LYS A 847 29.59 21.78 20.99
CA LYS A 847 31.05 21.77 20.97
C LYS A 847 31.63 22.08 22.35
N GLY A 848 32.71 21.39 22.71
CA GLY A 848 33.45 21.60 23.96
C GLY A 848 34.71 22.44 23.76
N SER A 849 35.18 23.09 24.84
CA SER A 849 36.53 23.67 24.89
C SER A 849 37.12 23.58 26.30
N THR A 850 38.44 23.60 26.38
CA THR A 850 39.19 23.69 27.65
C THR A 850 40.41 24.61 27.50
N LYS A 851 40.97 25.03 28.63
CA LYS A 851 42.09 25.98 28.71
C LYS A 851 43.21 25.42 29.58
N ILE A 852 44.44 25.57 29.13
CA ILE A 852 45.63 25.06 29.81
C ILE A 852 46.71 26.14 29.86
N ALA A 853 47.28 26.41 31.04
CA ALA A 853 48.47 27.24 31.19
C ALA A 853 49.74 26.38 31.14
N VAL A 854 50.79 26.83 30.45
CA VAL A 854 52.11 26.16 30.43
C VAL A 854 53.14 27.02 31.16
N LYS A 855 53.71 26.51 32.26
CA LYS A 855 54.69 27.21 33.10
C LYS A 855 56.12 26.67 32.92
N GLU A 856 57.08 27.48 33.34
CA GLU A 856 58.50 27.11 33.31
C GLU A 856 58.80 25.98 34.31
N ASN A 857 59.68 25.05 33.94
CA ASN A 857 60.25 24.09 34.89
C ASN A 857 61.17 24.83 35.86
N SER A 858 60.91 24.72 37.16
CA SER A 858 61.79 25.27 38.20
C SER A 858 63.20 24.69 38.06
N ILE A 859 64.16 25.54 37.70
CA ILE A 859 65.59 25.18 37.60
C ILE A 859 66.13 24.89 39.01
N PRO A 860 66.76 23.72 39.27
CA PRO A 860 67.47 23.47 40.53
C PRO A 860 68.66 24.42 40.66
N ASP A 861 68.82 25.10 41.80
CA ASP A 861 69.91 26.06 42.03
C ASP A 861 71.28 25.35 42.08
N PRO A 862 72.19 25.57 41.10
CA PRO A 862 73.49 24.90 41.05
C PRO A 862 74.45 25.38 42.17
N GLY A 863 74.10 26.44 42.91
CA GLY A 863 74.89 26.97 44.02
C GLY A 863 74.65 26.33 45.38
N VAL A 864 73.68 25.42 45.51
CA VAL A 864 73.26 24.88 46.82
C VAL A 864 73.70 23.44 46.99
N LYS A 865 74.14 23.10 48.20
CA LYS A 865 74.51 21.73 48.60
C LYS A 865 73.35 20.75 48.36
N PRO A 866 73.57 19.57 47.75
CA PRO A 866 72.50 18.60 47.56
C PRO A 866 71.91 18.15 48.89
N ASN A 867 70.59 17.94 48.91
CA ASN A 867 69.93 17.30 50.03
C ASN A 867 70.41 15.84 50.18
N LYS A 868 70.16 15.28 51.36
CA LYS A 868 70.38 13.85 51.61
C LYS A 868 69.53 13.03 50.63
N VAL A 869 70.09 11.95 50.05
CA VAL A 869 69.31 11.01 49.22
C VAL A 869 68.12 10.46 50.02
N ALA A 870 67.02 10.14 49.36
CA ALA A 870 65.83 9.55 50.01
C ALA A 870 65.70 8.06 49.69
N ASP A 871 64.85 7.36 50.46
CA ASP A 871 64.40 5.99 50.20
C ASP A 871 65.48 4.92 49.94
N LEU A 872 66.68 5.07 50.51
CA LEU A 872 67.72 4.05 50.41
C LEU A 872 67.17 2.69 50.88
N LYS A 873 67.20 1.69 50.01
CA LYS A 873 66.75 0.33 50.29
C LYS A 873 67.63 -0.70 49.56
N GLY A 874 67.61 -1.93 50.07
CA GLY A 874 68.17 -3.09 49.38
C GLY A 874 67.05 -3.80 48.64
N SER A 875 67.19 -3.94 47.34
CA SER A 875 66.42 -4.83 46.47
C SER A 875 67.30 -6.00 46.05
N GLU A 876 66.69 -7.08 45.54
CA GLU A 876 67.43 -8.25 45.00
C GLU A 876 68.50 -8.81 45.97
N ILE A 877 68.13 -8.98 47.24
CA ILE A 877 69.05 -9.43 48.29
C ILE A 877 69.26 -10.95 48.19
N THR A 878 70.49 -11.36 47.89
CA THR A 878 70.91 -12.77 47.87
C THR A 878 71.78 -13.12 49.08
N SER A 879 72.30 -14.34 49.13
CA SER A 879 73.25 -14.76 50.17
C SER A 879 74.65 -14.14 50.02
N ASN A 880 74.98 -13.58 48.84
CA ASN A 880 76.29 -12.98 48.57
C ASN A 880 76.25 -11.57 47.94
N SER A 881 75.08 -11.00 47.68
CA SER A 881 74.95 -9.67 47.07
C SER A 881 73.70 -8.90 47.54
N ILE A 882 73.75 -7.56 47.44
CA ILE A 882 72.63 -6.64 47.71
C ILE A 882 72.62 -5.55 46.63
N LYS A 883 71.51 -5.37 45.90
CA LYS A 883 71.32 -4.21 45.02
C LYS A 883 70.76 -3.04 45.83
N LEU A 884 71.53 -1.96 45.96
CA LEU A 884 71.08 -0.72 46.60
C LEU A 884 70.34 0.15 45.59
N THR A 885 69.21 0.72 46.00
CA THR A 885 68.45 1.72 45.24
C THR A 885 68.09 2.90 46.14
N TRP A 886 68.10 4.13 45.61
CA TRP A 886 67.74 5.36 46.32
C TRP A 886 67.07 6.38 45.39
N THR A 887 66.52 7.44 45.98
CA THR A 887 65.92 8.57 45.24
C THR A 887 66.88 9.75 45.25
N ALA A 888 67.09 10.37 44.08
CA ALA A 888 67.95 11.53 43.89
C ALA A 888 67.41 12.78 44.64
N PRO A 889 68.27 13.62 45.22
CA PRO A 889 67.90 14.96 45.66
C PRO A 889 67.43 15.83 44.48
N THR A 890 66.40 16.64 44.68
CA THR A 890 65.81 17.49 43.63
C THR A 890 66.16 18.98 43.76
N ASN A 891 66.87 19.37 44.83
CA ASN A 891 67.15 20.78 45.14
C ASN A 891 68.37 21.35 44.39
N THR A 892 69.18 20.50 43.75
CA THR A 892 70.32 20.87 42.91
C THR A 892 70.66 19.69 41.99
N GLU A 893 71.48 19.93 40.96
CA GLU A 893 71.96 18.87 40.08
C GLU A 893 73.07 18.04 40.74
N VAL A 894 72.97 16.70 40.64
CA VAL A 894 73.91 15.74 41.25
C VAL A 894 74.83 15.17 40.19
N SER A 895 76.14 15.30 40.38
CA SER A 895 77.16 14.78 39.48
C SER A 895 77.40 13.28 39.68
N GLU A 896 77.49 12.83 40.94
CA GLU A 896 77.70 11.43 41.31
C GLU A 896 77.21 11.11 42.73
N TYR A 897 77.17 9.82 43.08
CA TYR A 897 76.87 9.30 44.41
C TYR A 897 78.03 8.48 44.93
N ILE A 898 78.37 8.65 46.20
CA ILE A 898 79.42 7.87 46.87
C ILE A 898 78.78 6.86 47.81
N ILE A 899 79.09 5.58 47.61
CA ILE A 899 78.58 4.46 48.42
C ILE A 899 79.65 4.00 49.40
N TYR A 900 79.26 3.90 50.66
CA TYR A 900 80.05 3.37 51.76
C TYR A 900 79.44 2.06 52.28
N LYS A 901 80.29 1.07 52.55
CA LYS A 901 79.96 -0.14 53.31
C LYS A 901 80.83 -0.17 54.57
N ASP A 902 80.19 -0.23 55.73
CA ASP A 902 80.82 -0.22 57.06
C ASP A 902 81.87 0.90 57.22
N SER A 903 81.49 2.11 56.77
CA SER A 903 82.31 3.33 56.79
C SER A 903 83.50 3.36 55.82
N LYS A 904 83.67 2.37 54.94
CA LYS A 904 84.65 2.39 53.85
C LYS A 904 83.96 2.68 52.52
N GLU A 905 84.50 3.62 51.74
CA GLU A 905 84.03 3.88 50.38
C GLU A 905 84.25 2.62 49.52
N ILE A 906 83.21 2.19 48.82
CA ILE A 906 83.25 1.01 47.95
C ILE A 906 82.98 1.34 46.48
N ALA A 907 82.30 2.44 46.18
CA ALA A 907 82.02 2.84 44.81
C ALA A 907 81.59 4.31 44.70
N ARG A 908 81.74 4.84 43.48
CA ARG A 908 81.12 6.07 42.99
C ARG A 908 80.34 5.78 41.72
N VAL A 909 79.12 6.31 41.60
CA VAL A 909 78.22 6.02 40.48
C VAL A 909 77.40 7.25 40.09
N ASN A 910 77.00 7.35 38.83
CA ASN A 910 76.17 8.46 38.34
C ASN A 910 74.67 8.13 38.34
N GLY A 911 74.31 6.86 38.58
CA GLY A 911 72.92 6.39 38.68
C GLY A 911 72.46 6.27 40.14
N THR A 912 71.16 6.03 40.34
CA THR A 912 70.56 5.87 41.68
C THR A 912 70.46 4.41 42.14
N GLU A 913 71.29 3.54 41.57
CA GLU A 913 71.38 2.14 41.94
C GLU A 913 72.83 1.62 41.90
N TYR A 914 73.15 0.64 42.76
CA TYR A 914 74.46 -0.01 42.80
C TYR A 914 74.39 -1.43 43.38
N LEU A 915 74.97 -2.41 42.68
CA LEU A 915 75.06 -3.79 43.15
C LEU A 915 76.33 -3.99 43.99
N VAL A 916 76.16 -4.42 45.24
CA VAL A 916 77.26 -4.80 46.14
C VAL A 916 77.39 -6.31 46.18
N GLU A 917 78.53 -6.83 45.72
CA GLU A 917 78.83 -8.28 45.67
C GLU A 917 79.85 -8.69 46.77
N ASP A 918 80.23 -9.97 46.78
CA ASP A 918 81.17 -10.59 47.73
C ASP A 918 80.81 -10.41 49.22
N LEU A 919 79.52 -10.46 49.52
CA LEU A 919 79.00 -10.40 50.88
C LEU A 919 78.90 -11.80 51.51
N LYS A 920 78.98 -11.87 52.83
CA LYS A 920 78.78 -13.12 53.58
C LYS A 920 77.28 -13.34 53.81
N ALA A 921 76.83 -14.58 53.70
CA ALA A 921 75.44 -14.95 53.97
C ALA A 921 75.02 -14.59 55.40
N ASN A 922 73.73 -14.27 55.57
CA ASN A 922 73.10 -13.91 56.85
C ASN A 922 73.86 -12.82 57.66
N THR A 923 74.58 -11.92 57.00
CA THR A 923 75.42 -10.89 57.64
C THR A 923 74.80 -9.51 57.48
N LEU A 924 74.78 -8.70 58.54
CA LEU A 924 74.25 -7.34 58.53
C LEU A 924 75.36 -6.36 58.15
N TYR A 925 75.13 -5.57 57.10
CA TYR A 925 76.06 -4.54 56.61
C TYR A 925 75.45 -3.15 56.78
N GLY A 926 76.26 -2.18 57.19
CA GLY A 926 75.86 -0.77 57.26
C GLY A 926 76.21 -0.06 55.95
N PHE A 927 75.20 0.30 55.17
CA PHE A 927 75.39 1.08 53.94
C PHE A 927 75.13 2.55 54.19
N LYS A 928 75.95 3.42 53.59
CA LYS A 928 75.77 4.86 53.63
C LYS A 928 75.97 5.45 52.23
N ILE A 929 75.08 6.32 51.80
CA ILE A 929 75.16 7.01 50.51
C ILE A 929 75.10 8.52 50.71
N VAL A 930 75.94 9.24 49.98
CA VAL A 930 75.91 10.70 49.83
C VAL A 930 75.80 11.04 48.35
N ALA A 931 75.17 12.18 48.06
CA ALA A 931 75.11 12.76 46.73
C ALA A 931 76.16 13.88 46.63
N VAL A 932 76.84 13.98 45.50
CA VAL A 932 77.81 15.03 45.19
C VAL A 932 77.16 15.96 44.16
N GLY A 933 77.09 17.24 44.48
CA GLY A 933 76.55 18.23 43.54
C GLY A 933 77.51 18.46 42.37
N VAL A 934 77.02 19.06 41.29
CA VAL A 934 77.87 19.57 40.20
C VAL A 934 78.88 20.65 40.65
N ASN A 935 78.69 21.19 41.87
CA ASN A 935 79.56 22.14 42.55
C ASN A 935 80.52 21.49 43.58
N ASP A 936 80.66 20.16 43.57
CA ASP A 936 81.47 19.35 44.49
C ASP A 936 81.04 19.37 45.97
N GLU A 937 79.91 20.00 46.33
CA GLU A 937 79.36 19.91 47.68
C GLU A 937 78.72 18.54 47.93
N ILE A 938 79.08 17.90 49.04
CA ILE A 938 78.63 16.55 49.40
C ILE A 938 77.47 16.61 50.40
N SER A 939 76.36 15.95 50.10
CA SER A 939 75.18 15.92 50.97
C SER A 939 75.42 15.24 52.32
N ARG A 940 74.47 15.44 53.26
CA ARG A 940 74.46 14.62 54.49
C ARG A 940 74.21 13.16 54.11
N PRO A 941 74.84 12.20 54.80
CA PRO A 941 74.70 10.79 54.46
C PRO A 941 73.36 10.18 54.82
N PHE A 942 72.80 9.35 53.94
CA PHE A 942 71.75 8.40 54.29
C PHE A 942 72.34 7.03 54.59
N ALA A 943 72.21 6.60 55.85
CA ALA A 943 72.67 5.31 56.31
C ALA A 943 71.49 4.35 56.54
N LYS A 944 71.68 3.08 56.16
CA LYS A 944 70.74 1.99 56.42
C LYS A 944 71.48 0.67 56.58
N ASN A 945 71.09 -0.11 57.58
CA ASN A 945 71.60 -1.45 57.78
C ASN A 945 70.75 -2.45 56.99
N ILE A 946 71.39 -3.32 56.21
CA ILE A 946 70.73 -4.31 55.35
C ILE A 946 71.42 -5.65 55.54
N ARG A 947 70.65 -6.73 55.73
CA ARG A 947 71.16 -8.08 55.96
C ARG A 947 71.06 -8.89 54.67
N THR A 948 72.11 -9.64 54.31
CA THR A 948 72.05 -10.63 53.24
C THR A 948 71.13 -11.79 53.59
N SER A 949 70.59 -12.46 52.57
CA SER A 949 69.76 -13.65 52.75
C SER A 949 70.57 -14.80 53.36
N LYS A 950 69.88 -15.80 53.93
CA LYS A 950 70.52 -16.98 54.52
C LYS A 950 71.27 -17.82 53.50
#